data_AF-V7GVR5-F1
#
_entry.id   AF-V7GVR5-F1
#
_cell.length_a   1.000
_cell.length_b   1.000
_cell.length_c   1.000
_cell.angle_alpha   90.00
_cell.angle_beta   90.00
_cell.angle_gamma   90.00
#
_symmetry.space_group_name_H-M   'P 1'
#
loop_
_entity.id
_entity.type
_entity.pdbx_description
1 polymer ?
#
loop_
_entity_poly.entity_id
_entity_poly.type
_entity_poly.pdbx_seq_one_letter_code
_entity_poly.pdbx_strand_id
1 'polypeptide(L)'
;MPRFDPPGFLDDLDAAGKQAWSQQVSAWLDNAREGDPARNDGPRDQFFNPLTNPPAADAQVAVISWNAFPRQVRLNSLSDMQRWRRADAARSVQDEYCEWSAARDPASGKIMRVDFTCEGPEYWQFLAGQDPEKVVSLYRELVSPSVQREDLFVGGVYEPRNRFNNSTSNGIVHLIQDSNTLRAEIWLGAAATIRRRRAGQDITDAQALIQCSRYGEPNRNSDPFIGDQVNALARRLADITLNNPVGLYLHQFNPVGWVTPDGENAMNFWRFTRGSNDHFVRATYEVPPGRGYVVGDIKIDGRPIQFGAQIADFITIKLEGMATRIGQSTVASFEGCWGEAGAPPAVVASEAADALALPTRRPGRSAAYEALSDQTVAERTVFEALPQVLRQSLDQADAADDAASPPALLPYPRLPDSNFVPRSVAGRIMAYASPDSTYAVTKKLIDSSTRSLVIGIYDFSAEYMKEHLKRAMRRGVSLSLMLDTNSIEERSVLDELAALGANCVKAPSSSAGNPVAYFGNAHEKIIVVDGEIAMIQSGNWSENSIPFNEGDGVVIGSFEPGNRDMGMAVESRELAAFFSDLVARDMRLSQGQPPDAVPPGVLAAASPASDIFFEAAPPAIPTRLFSSITVTPESPISVTPVITPENFHPTLSLLLRSARRSVRIEQQYLRGGQPAVEALLQEIADARADHPDLDVRIIVSKKYLNTGQKQKFVKAMDDFDLAFDTNYRYLSTRHFVHCHNKLIVVDDEKVLLGSQNWSTTGLLSNREASLLVEHSGIASYFAKLFDADWELSEPGAAPPDFIDPAEAGIRSASDFAQGGVVISSVADYRDI
;
A
#
# COMPACT_ATOMS: atom_id res chain seq x y z
N MET A 1 27.05 31.24 -20.93
CA MET A 1 25.86 32.10 -21.19
C MET A 1 25.96 33.37 -20.33
N PRO A 2 25.24 34.48 -20.62
CA PRO A 2 25.34 35.70 -19.79
C PRO A 2 24.57 35.60 -18.47
N ARG A 3 23.51 34.78 -18.42
CA ARG A 3 22.67 34.46 -17.26
C ARG A 3 21.83 33.21 -17.58
N PHE A 4 21.15 32.66 -16.59
CA PHE A 4 19.96 31.83 -16.81
C PHE A 4 18.72 32.72 -17.02
N ASP A 5 17.83 32.32 -17.92
CA ASP A 5 16.53 32.96 -18.11
C ASP A 5 15.44 32.28 -17.26
N PRO A 6 14.30 32.96 -17.02
CA PRO A 6 13.14 32.35 -16.37
C PRO A 6 12.64 31.08 -17.11
N PRO A 7 12.06 30.09 -16.39
CA PRO A 7 11.46 28.92 -17.02
C PRO A 7 10.50 29.34 -18.13
N GLY A 8 10.60 28.74 -19.32
CA GLY A 8 9.73 29.09 -20.46
C GLY A 8 10.03 30.43 -21.13
N PHE A 9 11.16 31.07 -20.80
CA PHE A 9 11.53 32.43 -21.19
C PHE A 9 10.53 33.50 -20.76
N LEU A 10 9.86 33.30 -19.61
CA LEU A 10 8.88 34.24 -19.08
C LEU A 10 9.44 35.66 -18.88
N ASP A 11 8.60 36.65 -19.15
CA ASP A 11 8.90 38.06 -19.13
C ASP A 11 8.28 38.82 -17.94
N ASP A 12 7.79 38.08 -16.94
CA ASP A 12 7.19 38.68 -15.74
C ASP A 12 8.20 39.45 -14.86
N LEU A 13 9.48 39.09 -14.97
CA LEU A 13 10.59 39.71 -14.27
C LEU A 13 11.26 40.78 -15.12
N ASP A 14 11.58 41.91 -14.49
CA ASP A 14 12.42 42.94 -15.09
C ASP A 14 13.90 42.49 -15.23
N ALA A 15 14.77 43.40 -15.69
CA ALA A 15 16.18 43.08 -15.88
C ALA A 15 16.92 42.70 -14.57
N ALA A 16 16.53 43.29 -13.43
CA ALA A 16 17.13 43.00 -12.13
C ALA A 16 16.62 41.67 -11.57
N GLY A 17 15.30 41.43 -11.65
CA GLY A 17 14.67 40.15 -11.30
C GLY A 17 15.22 38.98 -12.12
N LYS A 18 15.44 39.15 -13.42
CA LYS A 18 16.09 38.12 -14.27
C LYS A 18 17.54 37.84 -13.83
N GLN A 19 18.29 38.85 -13.39
CA GLN A 19 19.65 38.65 -12.88
C GLN A 19 19.65 37.93 -11.52
N ALA A 20 18.73 38.29 -10.61
CA ALA A 20 18.59 37.65 -9.31
C ALA A 20 18.09 36.19 -9.43
N TRP A 21 17.14 35.92 -10.35
CA TRP A 21 16.73 34.56 -10.71
C TRP A 21 17.93 33.73 -11.19
N SER A 22 18.75 34.28 -12.08
CA SER A 22 19.97 33.60 -12.56
C SER A 22 20.98 33.30 -11.45
N GLN A 23 21.11 34.16 -10.44
CA GLN A 23 21.97 33.90 -9.29
C GLN A 23 21.41 32.75 -8.44
N GLN A 24 20.08 32.69 -8.27
CA GLN A 24 19.43 31.61 -7.53
C GLN A 24 19.53 30.25 -8.23
N VAL A 25 19.29 30.19 -9.55
CA VAL A 25 19.49 28.96 -10.35
C VAL A 25 20.95 28.52 -10.34
N SER A 26 21.91 29.46 -10.49
CA SER A 26 23.34 29.17 -10.34
C SER A 26 23.64 28.51 -8.99
N ALA A 27 23.17 29.11 -7.90
CA ALA A 27 23.37 28.57 -6.56
C ALA A 27 22.74 27.18 -6.38
N TRP A 28 21.57 26.90 -6.97
CA TRP A 28 20.98 25.56 -6.93
C TRP A 28 21.81 24.52 -7.69
N LEU A 29 22.36 24.88 -8.86
CA LEU A 29 23.26 24.01 -9.63
C LEU A 29 24.57 23.74 -8.87
N ASP A 30 25.15 24.76 -8.26
CA ASP A 30 26.39 24.63 -7.47
C ASP A 30 26.16 23.75 -6.22
N ASN A 31 25.08 23.99 -5.45
CA ASN A 31 24.70 23.14 -4.31
C ASN A 31 24.40 21.69 -4.74
N ALA A 32 23.72 21.49 -5.89
CA ALA A 32 23.40 20.16 -6.39
C ALA A 32 24.64 19.39 -6.86
N ARG A 33 25.69 20.10 -7.30
CA ARG A 33 27.02 19.55 -7.62
C ARG A 33 27.81 19.14 -6.37
N GLU A 34 27.72 19.89 -5.28
CA GLU A 34 28.42 19.55 -4.03
C GLU A 34 27.98 18.20 -3.46
N GLY A 35 26.67 17.95 -3.42
CA GLY A 35 26.11 16.69 -2.90
C GLY A 35 26.40 16.47 -1.41
N ASP A 36 26.37 15.21 -0.95
CA ASP A 36 26.78 14.84 0.42
C ASP A 36 27.88 13.75 0.38
N PRO A 37 29.18 14.14 0.43
CA PRO A 37 30.28 13.19 0.47
C PRO A 37 30.22 12.22 1.66
N ALA A 38 29.63 12.61 2.80
CA ALA A 38 29.50 11.75 3.97
C ALA A 38 28.45 10.64 3.78
N ARG A 39 27.58 10.76 2.77
CA ARG A 39 26.60 9.74 2.36
C ARG A 39 26.96 9.07 1.03
N ASN A 40 28.22 9.14 0.58
CA ASN A 40 28.63 8.58 -0.71
C ASN A 40 27.78 9.18 -1.87
N ASP A 41 27.50 10.50 -1.79
CA ASP A 41 26.58 11.24 -2.67
C ASP A 41 27.20 12.55 -3.21
N GLY A 42 28.51 12.71 -3.07
CA GLY A 42 29.27 13.85 -3.57
C GLY A 42 30.78 13.67 -3.41
N PRO A 43 31.60 14.55 -4.02
CA PRO A 43 31.22 15.58 -4.98
C PRO A 43 30.75 14.98 -6.31
N ARG A 44 29.77 15.63 -6.94
CA ARG A 44 29.15 15.15 -8.19
C ARG A 44 29.84 15.76 -9.40
N ASP A 45 31.13 15.47 -9.56
CA ASP A 45 32.00 16.22 -10.48
C ASP A 45 31.68 16.07 -11.97
N GLN A 46 30.86 15.09 -12.38
CA GLN A 46 30.31 15.01 -13.73
C GLN A 46 29.12 15.97 -13.95
N PHE A 47 28.57 16.58 -12.90
CA PHE A 47 27.57 17.65 -13.02
C PHE A 47 28.26 19.03 -12.97
N PHE A 48 27.82 19.98 -13.80
CA PHE A 48 28.43 21.33 -13.83
C PHE A 48 27.41 22.46 -13.95
N ASN A 49 27.83 23.66 -13.54
CA ASN A 49 27.07 24.89 -13.72
C ASN A 49 27.55 25.62 -14.99
N PRO A 50 26.74 25.73 -16.06
CA PRO A 50 27.15 26.30 -17.35
C PRO A 50 27.26 27.84 -17.36
N LEU A 51 26.96 28.51 -16.25
CA LEU A 51 27.23 29.94 -16.06
C LEU A 51 28.69 30.18 -15.62
N THR A 52 29.23 29.31 -14.74
CA THR A 52 30.60 29.43 -14.19
C THR A 52 31.61 28.55 -14.93
N ASN A 53 31.18 27.42 -15.49
CA ASN A 53 31.99 26.52 -16.32
C ASN A 53 31.32 26.35 -17.71
N PRO A 54 31.67 27.17 -18.72
CA PRO A 54 31.04 27.11 -20.04
C PRO A 54 31.11 25.71 -20.69
N PRO A 55 30.06 25.31 -21.44
CA PRO A 55 30.13 24.10 -22.27
C PRO A 55 31.23 24.18 -23.33
N ALA A 56 31.83 23.04 -23.68
CA ALA A 56 32.79 22.96 -24.78
C ALA A 56 32.08 22.87 -26.15
N ALA A 57 32.85 22.93 -27.23
CA ALA A 57 32.33 22.95 -28.61
C ALA A 57 31.61 21.65 -29.05
N ASP A 58 31.72 20.58 -28.27
CA ASP A 58 31.05 19.29 -28.50
C ASP A 58 29.67 19.18 -27.80
N ALA A 59 29.21 20.26 -27.16
CA ALA A 59 27.99 20.30 -26.38
C ALA A 59 26.76 19.90 -27.21
N GLN A 60 26.01 18.94 -26.68
CA GLN A 60 24.79 18.39 -27.26
C GLN A 60 23.65 18.54 -26.27
N VAL A 61 22.52 19.10 -26.73
CA VAL A 61 21.28 19.18 -25.97
C VAL A 61 20.41 17.98 -26.31
N ALA A 62 19.82 17.35 -25.30
CA ALA A 62 18.91 16.22 -25.41
C ALA A 62 17.56 16.56 -24.74
N VAL A 63 16.46 16.30 -25.46
CA VAL A 63 15.11 16.35 -24.91
C VAL A 63 14.83 15.05 -24.17
N ILE A 64 14.53 15.14 -22.88
CA ILE A 64 14.15 14.01 -22.03
C ILE A 64 12.66 14.16 -21.75
N SER A 65 11.83 13.23 -22.22
CA SER A 65 10.36 13.35 -22.15
C SER A 65 9.64 12.10 -21.63
N TRP A 66 8.61 12.31 -20.80
CA TRP A 66 7.81 11.27 -20.17
C TRP A 66 6.32 11.62 -20.20
N ASN A 67 5.45 10.66 -19.85
CA ASN A 67 4.01 10.86 -19.85
C ASN A 67 3.55 11.71 -18.64
N ALA A 68 2.63 12.65 -18.87
CA ALA A 68 2.12 13.56 -17.86
C ALA A 68 1.12 12.91 -16.88
N PHE A 69 0.58 11.72 -17.19
CA PHE A 69 -0.30 11.01 -16.27
C PHE A 69 0.49 10.35 -15.13
N PRO A 70 0.15 10.65 -13.86
CA PRO A 70 0.71 10.06 -12.63
C PRO A 70 0.95 8.55 -12.71
N ARG A 71 2.22 8.10 -12.78
CA ARG A 71 2.52 6.67 -12.78
C ARG A 71 2.08 6.03 -11.47
N GLN A 72 2.25 6.72 -10.35
CA GLN A 72 1.80 6.22 -9.05
C GLN A 72 0.28 6.05 -8.98
N VAL A 73 -0.51 6.95 -9.57
CA VAL A 73 -1.97 6.75 -9.66
C VAL A 73 -2.31 5.59 -10.60
N ARG A 74 -1.59 5.46 -11.72
CA ARG A 74 -1.80 4.35 -12.67
C ARG A 74 -1.52 3.00 -12.02
N LEU A 75 -0.43 2.87 -11.27
CA LEU A 75 -0.10 1.66 -10.50
C LEU A 75 -1.15 1.38 -9.42
N ASN A 76 -1.51 2.40 -8.64
CA ASN A 76 -2.48 2.27 -7.55
C ASN A 76 -3.93 2.41 -8.04
N SER A 77 -4.28 1.80 -9.17
CA SER A 77 -5.63 1.80 -9.75
C SER A 77 -5.87 0.63 -10.72
N LEU A 78 -6.96 -0.08 -10.49
CA LEU A 78 -7.40 -1.30 -11.17
C LEU A 78 -8.04 -1.06 -12.55
N SER A 79 -8.35 0.20 -12.90
CA SER A 79 -8.94 0.55 -14.19
C SER A 79 -8.69 1.99 -14.61
N ASP A 80 -8.84 2.27 -15.90
CA ASP A 80 -8.83 3.63 -16.46
C ASP A 80 -9.80 4.57 -15.74
N MET A 81 -11.04 4.11 -15.49
CA MET A 81 -12.05 4.93 -14.80
C MET A 81 -11.64 5.27 -13.37
N GLN A 82 -10.98 4.34 -12.66
CA GLN A 82 -10.51 4.58 -11.30
C GLN A 82 -9.30 5.50 -11.28
N ARG A 83 -8.29 5.27 -12.14
CA ARG A 83 -7.09 6.13 -12.19
C ARG A 83 -7.43 7.54 -12.65
N TRP A 84 -8.34 7.71 -13.61
CA TRP A 84 -8.81 9.03 -14.03
C TRP A 84 -9.56 9.75 -12.89
N ARG A 85 -10.47 9.05 -12.20
CA ARG A 85 -11.17 9.61 -11.03
C ARG A 85 -10.21 9.98 -9.90
N ARG A 86 -9.22 9.12 -9.59
CA ARG A 86 -8.21 9.34 -8.54
C ARG A 86 -7.31 10.53 -8.87
N ALA A 87 -6.83 10.65 -10.10
CA ALA A 87 -6.01 11.78 -10.54
C ALA A 87 -6.79 13.12 -10.65
N ASP A 88 -8.09 13.09 -10.94
CA ASP A 88 -8.97 14.28 -10.87
C ASP A 88 -9.47 14.59 -9.44
N ALA A 89 -9.26 13.73 -8.45
CA ALA A 89 -9.78 13.92 -7.09
C ALA A 89 -8.98 14.93 -6.25
N ALA A 90 -7.66 14.97 -6.43
CA ALA A 90 -6.78 15.84 -5.64
C ALA A 90 -5.50 16.22 -6.41
N ARG A 91 -4.95 17.40 -6.08
CA ARG A 91 -3.68 17.89 -6.64
C ARG A 91 -2.46 17.17 -6.10
N SER A 92 -2.54 16.61 -4.90
CA SER A 92 -1.45 15.85 -4.25
C SER A 92 -1.05 14.58 -4.97
N VAL A 93 -1.89 14.06 -5.87
CA VAL A 93 -1.62 12.83 -6.65
C VAL A 93 -1.29 13.11 -8.13
N GLN A 94 -1.07 14.36 -8.50
CA GLN A 94 -0.69 14.78 -9.85
C GLN A 94 0.83 14.99 -9.93
N ASP A 95 1.61 13.90 -9.83
CA ASP A 95 3.02 13.90 -9.42
C ASP A 95 4.06 13.79 -10.55
N GLU A 96 3.73 14.06 -11.80
CA GLU A 96 4.63 13.86 -12.96
C GLU A 96 5.08 15.19 -13.61
N TYR A 97 5.27 16.22 -12.78
CA TYR A 97 5.55 17.61 -13.20
C TYR A 97 4.48 18.21 -14.13
N CYS A 98 3.27 17.65 -14.12
CA CYS A 98 2.09 18.18 -14.77
C CYS A 98 0.91 18.14 -13.81
N GLU A 99 0.31 19.30 -13.55
CA GLU A 99 -0.90 19.40 -12.75
C GLU A 99 -1.99 20.12 -13.56
N TRP A 100 -3.25 19.84 -13.25
CA TRP A 100 -4.40 20.36 -14.00
C TRP A 100 -5.62 20.69 -13.15
N SER A 101 -6.56 21.40 -13.78
CA SER A 101 -7.86 21.74 -13.20
C SER A 101 -8.93 21.74 -14.30
N ALA A 102 -10.06 21.07 -14.06
CA ALA A 102 -11.14 20.87 -15.02
C ALA A 102 -12.35 21.73 -14.63
N ALA A 103 -12.59 22.80 -15.38
CA ALA A 103 -13.78 23.63 -15.25
C ALA A 103 -15.00 22.88 -15.82
N ARG A 104 -16.09 22.81 -15.05
CA ARG A 104 -17.31 22.08 -15.40
C ARG A 104 -18.53 23.00 -15.44
N ASP A 105 -19.46 22.69 -16.33
CA ASP A 105 -20.78 23.33 -16.34
C ASP A 105 -21.58 22.88 -15.10
N PRO A 106 -22.06 23.80 -14.23
CA PRO A 106 -22.77 23.42 -13.01
C PRO A 106 -24.10 22.69 -13.24
N ALA A 107 -24.73 22.85 -14.41
CA ALA A 107 -26.03 22.25 -14.70
C ALA A 107 -25.94 20.80 -15.22
N SER A 108 -24.94 20.51 -16.06
CA SER A 108 -24.74 19.19 -16.70
C SER A 108 -23.57 18.38 -16.15
N GLY A 109 -22.66 18.99 -15.38
CA GLY A 109 -21.45 18.36 -14.86
C GLY A 109 -20.36 18.08 -15.92
N LYS A 110 -20.62 18.39 -17.20
CA LYS A 110 -19.68 18.19 -18.30
C LYS A 110 -18.49 19.13 -18.17
N ILE A 111 -17.32 18.65 -18.60
CA ILE A 111 -16.12 19.49 -18.68
C ILE A 111 -16.31 20.51 -19.81
N MET A 112 -16.07 21.78 -19.47
CA MET A 112 -16.03 22.92 -20.40
C MET A 112 -14.63 23.13 -20.93
N ARG A 113 -13.64 23.08 -20.02
CA ARG A 113 -12.24 23.41 -20.24
C ARG A 113 -11.36 22.65 -19.26
N VAL A 114 -10.15 22.28 -19.67
CA VAL A 114 -9.10 21.80 -18.75
C VAL A 114 -7.84 22.62 -18.95
N ASP A 115 -7.32 23.16 -17.86
CA ASP A 115 -6.09 23.96 -17.82
C ASP A 115 -4.96 23.13 -17.18
N PHE A 116 -3.79 23.10 -17.82
CA PHE A 116 -2.59 22.35 -17.43
C PHE A 116 -1.42 23.31 -17.16
N THR A 117 -0.62 23.02 -16.13
CA THR A 117 0.63 23.75 -15.84
C THR A 117 1.78 22.81 -15.50
N CYS A 118 2.99 23.25 -15.81
CA CYS A 118 4.24 22.74 -15.26
C CYS A 118 5.11 23.88 -14.68
N GLU A 119 4.50 25.05 -14.39
CA GLU A 119 5.17 26.16 -13.71
C GLU A 119 5.53 25.77 -12.26
N GLY A 120 6.83 25.69 -11.93
CA GLY A 120 7.30 25.32 -10.58
C GLY A 120 6.99 26.38 -9.50
N PRO A 121 6.67 25.97 -8.25
CA PRO A 121 6.31 26.89 -7.17
C PRO A 121 7.45 27.87 -6.83
N GLU A 122 8.72 27.52 -7.04
CA GLU A 122 9.85 28.38 -6.72
C GLU A 122 9.91 29.64 -7.58
N TYR A 123 9.48 29.56 -8.85
CA TYR A 123 9.39 30.75 -9.71
C TYR A 123 8.30 31.72 -9.22
N TRP A 124 7.16 31.18 -8.79
CA TRP A 124 6.04 31.97 -8.28
C TRP A 124 6.33 32.57 -6.90
N GLN A 125 7.00 31.83 -6.02
CA GLN A 125 7.51 32.35 -4.74
C GLN A 125 8.56 33.44 -4.96
N PHE A 126 9.49 33.24 -5.90
CA PHE A 126 10.49 34.25 -6.27
C PHE A 126 9.82 35.52 -6.81
N LEU A 127 8.91 35.38 -7.78
CA LEU A 127 8.15 36.50 -8.35
C LEU A 127 7.33 37.23 -7.28
N ALA A 128 6.69 36.51 -6.36
CA ALA A 128 5.96 37.11 -5.23
C ALA A 128 6.87 37.88 -4.27
N GLY A 129 8.15 37.51 -4.16
CA GLY A 129 9.16 38.24 -3.39
C GLY A 129 9.72 39.47 -4.10
N GLN A 130 9.70 39.51 -5.44
CA GLN A 130 10.17 40.65 -6.24
C GLN A 130 9.05 41.66 -6.55
N ASP A 131 7.92 41.17 -7.07
CA ASP A 131 6.74 41.95 -7.45
C ASP A 131 5.43 41.22 -7.08
N PRO A 132 4.92 41.46 -5.85
CA PRO A 132 3.64 40.92 -5.41
C PRO A 132 2.43 41.33 -6.29
N GLU A 133 2.46 42.53 -6.89
CA GLU A 133 1.33 43.03 -7.69
C GLU A 133 1.28 42.36 -9.07
N LYS A 134 2.44 42.04 -9.64
CA LYS A 134 2.53 41.19 -10.83
C LYS A 134 1.95 39.79 -10.58
N VAL A 135 2.16 39.20 -9.40
CA VAL A 135 1.51 37.92 -9.03
C VAL A 135 -0.01 38.05 -8.97
N VAL A 136 -0.55 39.10 -8.32
CA VAL A 136 -2.01 39.35 -8.30
C VAL A 136 -2.56 39.57 -9.72
N SER A 137 -1.84 40.32 -10.55
CA SER A 137 -2.20 40.55 -11.96
C SER A 137 -2.25 39.25 -12.77
N LEU A 138 -1.26 38.38 -12.61
CA LEU A 138 -1.23 37.08 -13.30
C LEU A 138 -2.32 36.13 -12.80
N TYR A 139 -2.61 36.06 -11.50
CA TYR A 139 -3.75 35.26 -11.02
C TYR A 139 -5.10 35.75 -11.59
N ARG A 140 -5.24 37.07 -11.81
CA ARG A 140 -6.42 37.67 -12.46
C ARG A 140 -6.55 37.27 -13.94
N GLU A 141 -5.44 37.18 -14.64
CA GLU A 141 -5.35 36.77 -16.04
C GLU A 141 -5.56 35.25 -16.21
N LEU A 142 -4.89 34.45 -15.38
CA LEU A 142 -4.74 33.01 -15.56
C LEU A 142 -5.86 32.15 -14.92
N VAL A 143 -6.62 32.70 -13.96
CA VAL A 143 -7.71 31.99 -13.28
C VAL A 143 -9.01 32.80 -13.22
N SER A 144 -9.00 34.00 -12.61
CA SER A 144 -10.24 34.78 -12.44
C SER A 144 -9.98 36.28 -12.20
N PRO A 145 -10.65 37.20 -12.93
CA PRO A 145 -10.52 38.64 -12.68
C PRO A 145 -10.99 39.06 -11.27
N SER A 146 -11.67 38.19 -10.52
CA SER A 146 -12.12 38.45 -9.15
C SER A 146 -11.04 38.30 -8.06
N VAL A 147 -9.84 37.79 -8.38
CA VAL A 147 -8.78 37.60 -7.37
C VAL A 147 -8.40 38.92 -6.69
N GLN A 148 -8.31 38.89 -5.36
CA GLN A 148 -7.81 39.98 -4.51
C GLN A 148 -6.42 39.62 -3.95
N ARG A 149 -5.70 40.62 -3.43
CA ARG A 149 -4.35 40.40 -2.89
C ARG A 149 -4.39 39.50 -1.65
N GLU A 150 -5.40 39.68 -0.82
CA GLU A 150 -5.63 38.95 0.43
C GLU A 150 -5.96 37.47 0.19
N ASP A 151 -6.35 37.09 -1.04
CA ASP A 151 -6.54 35.70 -1.43
C ASP A 151 -5.22 34.94 -1.60
N LEU A 152 -4.14 35.66 -1.90
CA LEU A 152 -2.83 35.10 -2.25
C LEU A 152 -1.76 35.36 -1.18
N PHE A 153 -1.97 36.36 -0.31
CA PHE A 153 -0.99 36.79 0.69
C PHE A 153 -1.59 36.77 2.11
N VAL A 154 -1.17 35.83 2.94
CA VAL A 154 -1.58 35.72 4.35
C VAL A 154 -0.51 36.38 5.22
N GLY A 155 -0.88 37.41 5.99
CA GLY A 155 0.09 38.18 6.80
C GLY A 155 1.18 38.88 5.97
N GLY A 156 0.96 39.08 4.68
CA GLY A 156 1.95 39.62 3.73
C GLY A 156 2.88 38.56 3.10
N VAL A 157 2.77 37.29 3.49
CA VAL A 157 3.52 36.16 2.91
C VAL A 157 2.67 35.48 1.84
N TYR A 158 3.26 35.21 0.68
CA TYR A 158 2.59 34.49 -0.42
C TYR A 158 2.26 33.05 -0.02
N GLU A 159 1.02 32.62 -0.28
CA GLU A 159 0.52 31.27 -0.02
C GLU A 159 0.40 30.48 -1.34
N PRO A 160 1.32 29.53 -1.63
CA PRO A 160 1.29 28.74 -2.86
C PRO A 160 0.03 27.86 -3.02
N ARG A 161 -0.53 27.35 -1.90
CA ARG A 161 -1.75 26.52 -1.86
C ARG A 161 -3.00 27.35 -1.54
N ASN A 162 -3.12 28.53 -2.15
CA ASN A 162 -4.29 29.41 -2.01
C ASN A 162 -5.55 28.89 -2.71
N ARG A 163 -6.69 29.56 -2.49
CA ARG A 163 -8.03 29.13 -2.97
C ARG A 163 -8.20 29.03 -4.49
N PHE A 164 -7.29 29.60 -5.28
CA PHE A 164 -7.29 29.55 -6.74
C PHE A 164 -6.24 28.55 -7.30
N ASN A 165 -5.49 27.86 -6.42
CA ASN A 165 -4.44 26.93 -6.81
C ASN A 165 -4.34 25.70 -5.88
N ASN A 166 -5.46 25.25 -5.31
CA ASN A 166 -5.47 24.13 -4.35
C ASN A 166 -6.43 22.97 -4.71
N SER A 167 -7.07 23.00 -5.88
CA SER A 167 -8.09 22.03 -6.27
C SER A 167 -8.01 21.70 -7.76
N THR A 168 -8.71 20.62 -8.14
CA THR A 168 -8.82 20.14 -9.53
C THR A 168 -10.02 20.74 -10.27
N SER A 169 -10.70 21.76 -9.70
CA SER A 169 -11.90 22.38 -10.30
C SER A 169 -11.96 23.91 -10.22
N ASN A 170 -11.33 24.56 -9.22
CA ASN A 170 -11.41 26.03 -9.04
C ASN A 170 -10.26 26.80 -9.72
N GLY A 171 -9.75 26.28 -10.84
CA GLY A 171 -8.59 26.83 -11.54
C GLY A 171 -7.26 26.27 -11.04
N ILE A 172 -6.18 26.82 -11.60
CA ILE A 172 -4.79 26.41 -11.42
C ILE A 172 -3.88 27.58 -11.77
N VAL A 173 -2.74 27.74 -11.11
CA VAL A 173 -1.69 28.66 -11.53
C VAL A 173 -0.37 27.93 -11.72
N HIS A 174 0.13 27.28 -10.68
CA HIS A 174 1.43 26.61 -10.68
C HIS A 174 1.35 25.25 -9.96
N LEU A 175 2.42 24.46 -10.06
CA LEU A 175 2.57 23.17 -9.39
C LEU A 175 2.51 23.33 -7.87
N ILE A 176 1.80 22.44 -7.18
CA ILE A 176 1.68 22.41 -5.71
C ILE A 176 1.87 21.03 -5.10
N GLN A 177 2.12 19.99 -5.90
CA GLN A 177 2.49 18.66 -5.42
C GLN A 177 3.97 18.69 -4.96
N ASP A 178 4.28 18.04 -3.85
CA ASP A 178 5.55 18.27 -3.13
C ASP A 178 6.80 17.64 -3.80
N SER A 179 6.61 16.68 -4.71
CA SER A 179 7.65 16.09 -5.58
C SER A 179 7.89 16.92 -6.86
N ASN A 180 6.91 17.74 -7.27
CA ASN A 180 6.92 18.54 -8.50
C ASN A 180 7.69 19.87 -8.36
N THR A 181 8.88 19.85 -7.75
CA THR A 181 9.70 21.05 -7.51
C THR A 181 10.88 21.15 -8.47
N LEU A 182 11.21 22.37 -8.92
CA LEU A 182 12.35 22.61 -9.80
C LEU A 182 13.68 22.26 -9.11
N ARG A 183 13.75 22.43 -7.79
CA ARG A 183 14.91 22.06 -6.98
C ARG A 183 15.10 20.54 -6.86
N ALA A 184 14.02 19.76 -6.79
CA ALA A 184 14.12 18.30 -6.84
C ALA A 184 14.68 17.84 -8.18
N GLU A 185 14.21 18.43 -9.30
CA GLU A 185 14.71 18.10 -10.64
C GLU A 185 16.21 18.42 -10.81
N ILE A 186 16.65 19.63 -10.44
CA ILE A 186 18.07 20.01 -10.49
C ILE A 186 18.93 19.04 -9.66
N TRP A 187 18.44 18.63 -8.49
CA TRP A 187 19.15 17.70 -7.61
C TRP A 187 19.18 16.26 -8.15
N LEU A 188 18.08 15.80 -8.75
CA LEU A 188 17.97 14.49 -9.41
C LEU A 188 18.93 14.40 -10.59
N GLY A 189 18.88 15.37 -11.50
CA GLY A 189 19.79 15.45 -12.65
C GLY A 189 21.26 15.49 -12.23
N ALA A 190 21.60 16.13 -11.11
CA ALA A 190 22.95 16.13 -10.56
C ALA A 190 23.33 14.76 -9.95
N ALA A 191 22.47 14.20 -9.10
CA ALA A 191 22.68 12.92 -8.41
C ALA A 191 22.82 11.74 -9.38
N ALA A 192 22.04 11.75 -10.46
CA ALA A 192 22.10 10.75 -11.52
C ALA A 192 23.42 10.76 -12.32
N THR A 193 24.25 11.80 -12.20
CA THR A 193 25.61 11.77 -12.78
C THR A 193 26.57 10.82 -12.04
N ILE A 194 26.25 10.42 -10.81
CA ILE A 194 27.06 9.45 -10.05
C ILE A 194 26.93 8.07 -10.68
N ARG A 195 28.01 7.59 -11.30
CA ARG A 195 28.15 6.21 -11.73
C ARG A 195 28.34 5.33 -10.50
N ARG A 196 27.40 4.42 -10.22
CA ARG A 196 27.47 3.50 -9.08
C ARG A 196 28.10 2.17 -9.47
N ARG A 197 28.89 1.58 -8.58
CA ARG A 197 29.40 0.20 -8.66
C ARG A 197 29.02 -0.58 -7.41
N ARG A 198 28.82 -1.89 -7.57
CA ARG A 198 28.67 -2.83 -6.46
C ARG A 198 29.41 -4.12 -6.78
N ALA A 199 30.27 -4.56 -5.85
CA ALA A 199 31.18 -5.69 -6.04
C ALA A 199 32.03 -5.55 -7.34
N GLY A 200 32.41 -4.31 -7.68
CA GLY A 200 33.19 -3.98 -8.86
C GLY A 200 32.44 -3.96 -10.20
N GLN A 201 31.12 -4.18 -10.22
CA GLN A 201 30.28 -4.07 -11.42
C GLN A 201 29.49 -2.76 -11.45
N ASP A 202 29.44 -2.05 -12.59
CA ASP A 202 28.63 -0.83 -12.75
C ASP A 202 27.13 -1.17 -12.67
N ILE A 203 26.38 -0.38 -11.92
CA ILE A 203 24.91 -0.46 -11.87
C ILE A 203 24.35 0.33 -13.05
N THR A 204 23.80 -0.39 -14.03
CA THR A 204 23.28 0.20 -15.28
C THR A 204 21.78 0.10 -15.47
N ASP A 205 21.09 -0.75 -14.69
CA ASP A 205 19.63 -0.80 -14.68
C ASP A 205 19.04 0.44 -13.99
N ALA A 206 17.99 1.01 -14.57
CA ALA A 206 17.39 2.26 -14.11
C ALA A 206 16.79 2.16 -12.70
N GLN A 207 16.18 1.02 -12.35
CA GLN A 207 15.54 0.78 -11.06
C GLN A 207 16.59 0.49 -9.97
N ALA A 208 17.58 -0.36 -10.26
CA ALA A 208 18.70 -0.58 -9.36
C ALA A 208 19.51 0.71 -9.12
N LEU A 209 19.67 1.55 -10.15
CA LEU A 209 20.39 2.82 -10.05
C LEU A 209 19.65 3.85 -9.19
N ILE A 210 18.34 4.06 -9.39
CA ILE A 210 17.57 5.01 -8.56
C ILE A 210 17.46 4.53 -7.11
N GLN A 211 17.31 3.21 -6.87
CA GLN A 211 17.32 2.63 -5.52
C GLN A 211 18.67 2.80 -4.83
N CYS A 212 19.77 2.58 -5.55
CA CYS A 212 21.13 2.70 -5.01
C CYS A 212 21.57 4.15 -4.80
N SER A 213 21.23 5.07 -5.71
CA SER A 213 21.60 6.49 -5.61
C SER A 213 20.59 7.33 -4.83
N ARG A 214 19.37 6.84 -4.62
CA ARG A 214 18.25 7.51 -3.93
C ARG A 214 17.94 8.92 -4.45
N TYR A 215 18.06 9.13 -5.76
CA TYR A 215 17.91 10.45 -6.37
C TYR A 215 16.46 10.88 -6.68
N GLY A 216 15.49 9.99 -6.47
CA GLY A 216 14.07 10.24 -6.76
C GLY A 216 13.21 9.04 -6.40
N GLU A 217 11.95 9.08 -6.82
CA GLU A 217 10.96 8.03 -6.54
C GLU A 217 10.95 6.95 -7.65
N PRO A 218 11.33 5.69 -7.38
CA PRO A 218 11.36 4.62 -8.40
C PRO A 218 10.03 4.41 -9.13
N ASN A 219 8.90 4.80 -8.53
CA ASN A 219 7.58 4.58 -9.11
C ASN A 219 6.99 5.70 -9.97
N ARG A 220 7.67 6.84 -10.16
CA ARG A 220 7.28 7.90 -11.13
C ARG A 220 7.68 7.53 -12.56
N ASN A 221 7.09 8.17 -13.58
CA ASN A 221 7.60 8.10 -14.96
C ASN A 221 8.88 8.93 -15.09
N SER A 222 8.94 10.11 -14.46
CA SER A 222 10.07 11.03 -14.54
C SER A 222 11.37 10.43 -14.00
N ASP A 223 11.39 10.04 -12.74
CA ASP A 223 12.63 9.97 -11.96
C ASP A 223 13.59 8.85 -12.42
N PRO A 224 13.14 7.60 -12.68
CA PRO A 224 14.00 6.57 -13.23
C PRO A 224 14.46 6.89 -14.66
N PHE A 225 13.62 7.57 -15.45
CA PHE A 225 13.84 7.81 -16.87
C PHE A 225 14.82 8.96 -17.14
N ILE A 226 14.71 10.05 -16.37
CA ILE A 226 15.71 11.13 -16.34
C ILE A 226 17.02 10.57 -15.79
N GLY A 227 16.95 9.81 -14.70
CA GLY A 227 18.10 9.22 -14.04
C GLY A 227 18.94 8.31 -14.94
N ASP A 228 18.32 7.36 -15.65
CA ASP A 228 19.07 6.49 -16.58
C ASP A 228 19.65 7.27 -17.77
N GLN A 229 18.91 8.22 -18.37
CA GLN A 229 19.46 8.99 -19.49
C GLN A 229 20.66 9.86 -19.10
N VAL A 230 20.61 10.50 -17.93
CA VAL A 230 21.75 11.21 -17.36
C VAL A 230 22.90 10.24 -17.08
N ASN A 231 22.64 9.10 -16.43
CA ASN A 231 23.71 8.16 -16.10
C ASN A 231 24.31 7.49 -17.34
N ALA A 232 23.53 7.24 -18.39
CA ALA A 232 24.01 6.74 -19.67
C ALA A 232 25.02 7.70 -20.33
N LEU A 233 24.83 9.01 -20.18
CA LEU A 233 25.78 10.03 -20.60
C LEU A 233 27.01 10.08 -19.67
N ALA A 234 26.80 9.92 -18.36
CA ALA A 234 27.90 9.89 -17.39
C ALA A 234 28.82 8.69 -17.65
N ARG A 235 28.25 7.52 -17.96
CA ARG A 235 28.93 6.27 -18.37
C ARG A 235 29.73 6.43 -19.67
N ARG A 236 29.40 7.42 -20.52
CA ARG A 236 30.18 7.84 -21.70
C ARG A 236 31.24 8.90 -21.39
N LEU A 237 31.57 9.10 -20.10
CA LEU A 237 32.57 10.07 -19.63
C LEU A 237 32.28 11.51 -20.08
N ALA A 238 31.01 11.91 -20.09
CA ALA A 238 30.59 13.28 -20.35
C ALA A 238 30.42 14.09 -19.05
N ASP A 239 30.55 15.40 -19.17
CA ASP A 239 30.06 16.36 -18.18
C ASP A 239 28.63 16.79 -18.57
N ILE A 240 27.73 16.88 -17.59
CA ILE A 240 26.29 16.99 -17.79
C ILE A 240 25.72 18.17 -16.99
N THR A 241 24.70 18.82 -17.53
CA THR A 241 23.91 19.84 -16.84
C THR A 241 22.52 19.97 -17.46
N LEU A 242 21.71 20.91 -16.97
CA LEU A 242 20.43 21.28 -17.55
C LEU A 242 20.61 22.46 -18.53
N ASN A 243 19.88 22.44 -19.64
CA ASN A 243 19.89 23.50 -20.64
C ASN A 243 19.24 24.78 -20.10
N ASN A 244 19.46 25.92 -20.76
CA ASN A 244 18.82 27.19 -20.44
C ASN A 244 17.59 27.46 -21.33
N PRO A 245 16.42 27.80 -20.77
CA PRO A 245 16.11 27.96 -19.34
C PRO A 245 15.97 26.61 -18.62
N VAL A 246 16.33 26.60 -17.33
CA VAL A 246 16.20 25.41 -16.49
C VAL A 246 14.75 25.30 -16.04
N GLY A 247 14.08 24.19 -16.37
CA GLY A 247 12.67 23.97 -16.05
C GLY A 247 12.06 22.75 -16.72
N LEU A 248 10.76 22.58 -16.47
CA LEU A 248 9.90 21.51 -17.00
C LEU A 248 8.89 22.12 -17.98
N TYR A 249 8.63 21.44 -19.09
CA TYR A 249 7.83 21.97 -20.20
C TYR A 249 6.81 20.97 -20.74
N LEU A 250 5.60 21.43 -21.03
CA LEU A 250 4.62 20.70 -21.82
C LEU A 250 5.17 20.52 -23.24
N HIS A 251 5.32 19.28 -23.70
CA HIS A 251 6.01 18.96 -24.94
C HIS A 251 5.06 18.61 -26.09
N GLN A 252 4.34 17.49 -25.97
CA GLN A 252 3.44 16.99 -27.01
C GLN A 252 2.06 16.73 -26.45
N PHE A 253 1.05 16.93 -27.29
CA PHE A 253 -0.33 16.48 -27.06
C PHE A 253 -0.77 15.68 -28.28
N ASN A 254 -1.32 14.48 -28.08
CA ASN A 254 -1.59 13.53 -29.15
C ASN A 254 -3.04 12.98 -29.10
N PRO A 255 -4.05 13.70 -29.61
CA PRO A 255 -5.45 13.28 -29.57
C PRO A 255 -5.83 12.27 -30.68
N VAL A 256 -4.91 11.37 -31.06
CA VAL A 256 -5.20 10.32 -32.05
C VAL A 256 -6.30 9.39 -31.51
N GLY A 257 -7.29 9.10 -32.36
CA GLY A 257 -8.47 8.30 -31.98
C GLY A 257 -9.61 9.08 -31.34
N TRP A 258 -9.44 10.37 -31.06
CA TRP A 258 -10.48 11.19 -30.45
C TRP A 258 -11.55 11.60 -31.47
N VAL A 259 -12.82 11.55 -31.07
CA VAL A 259 -13.98 11.84 -31.91
C VAL A 259 -14.75 13.04 -31.35
N THR A 260 -14.80 14.11 -32.13
CA THR A 260 -15.60 15.31 -31.86
C THR A 260 -17.03 15.16 -32.42
N PRO A 261 -18.05 15.78 -31.82
CA PRO A 261 -19.44 15.70 -32.31
C PRO A 261 -19.69 16.23 -33.74
N ASP A 262 -18.87 17.17 -34.22
CA ASP A 262 -18.96 17.77 -35.56
C ASP A 262 -17.93 17.22 -36.57
N GLY A 263 -17.03 16.33 -36.15
CA GLY A 263 -15.96 15.78 -36.98
C GLY A 263 -14.74 16.69 -37.13
N GLU A 264 -14.66 17.80 -36.39
CA GLU A 264 -13.46 18.63 -36.29
C GLU A 264 -12.26 17.87 -35.72
N ASN A 265 -11.03 18.25 -36.12
CA ASN A 265 -9.82 17.68 -35.53
C ASN A 265 -9.67 18.14 -34.08
N ALA A 266 -9.72 17.20 -33.12
CA ALA A 266 -9.57 17.46 -31.68
C ALA A 266 -8.27 18.22 -31.33
N MET A 267 -7.20 18.09 -32.12
CA MET A 267 -5.96 18.86 -31.94
C MET A 267 -6.18 20.37 -32.00
N ASN A 268 -7.18 20.84 -32.76
CA ASN A 268 -7.49 22.27 -32.91
C ASN A 268 -8.05 22.92 -31.62
N PHE A 269 -8.33 22.14 -30.58
CA PHE A 269 -8.82 22.60 -29.28
C PHE A 269 -7.73 22.69 -28.21
N TRP A 270 -6.52 22.19 -28.50
CA TRP A 270 -5.34 22.34 -27.64
C TRP A 270 -4.60 23.63 -27.96
N ARG A 271 -4.29 24.42 -26.93
CA ARG A 271 -3.50 25.65 -27.05
C ARG A 271 -2.48 25.74 -25.93
N PHE A 272 -1.21 25.92 -26.28
CA PHE A 272 -0.25 26.50 -25.34
C PHE A 272 -0.65 27.94 -25.04
N THR A 273 -0.68 28.29 -23.75
CA THR A 273 -1.15 29.59 -23.27
C THR A 273 -0.05 30.41 -22.60
N ARG A 274 1.10 29.80 -22.28
CA ARG A 274 2.22 30.48 -21.61
C ARG A 274 3.56 29.78 -21.87
N GLY A 275 4.63 30.57 -21.95
CA GLY A 275 5.97 30.11 -22.37
C GLY A 275 6.20 30.28 -23.89
N SER A 276 7.45 30.15 -24.34
CA SER A 276 7.85 30.39 -25.74
C SER A 276 9.02 29.49 -26.15
N ASN A 277 9.42 29.52 -27.44
CA ASN A 277 10.56 28.77 -27.97
C ASN A 277 10.54 27.26 -27.67
N ASP A 278 9.38 26.60 -27.80
CA ASP A 278 9.17 25.17 -27.41
C ASP A 278 9.39 24.88 -25.91
N HIS A 279 9.41 25.91 -25.07
CA HIS A 279 9.48 25.80 -23.60
C HIS A 279 8.14 26.27 -23.01
N PHE A 280 7.05 25.58 -23.38
CA PHE A 280 5.71 25.93 -22.92
C PHE A 280 5.48 25.44 -21.49
N VAL A 281 5.04 26.33 -20.62
CA VAL A 281 4.81 26.03 -19.19
C VAL A 281 3.33 25.85 -18.84
N ARG A 282 2.43 26.20 -19.77
CA ARG A 282 0.98 26.15 -19.57
C ARG A 282 0.23 25.88 -20.87
N ALA A 283 -0.86 25.14 -20.77
CA ALA A 283 -1.78 24.89 -21.88
C ALA A 283 -3.22 24.75 -21.42
N THR A 284 -4.14 24.90 -22.38
CA THR A 284 -5.57 24.82 -22.17
C THR A 284 -6.18 23.95 -23.28
N TYR A 285 -7.10 23.06 -22.91
CA TYR A 285 -7.95 22.32 -23.84
C TYR A 285 -9.40 22.80 -23.70
N GLU A 286 -9.94 23.44 -24.74
CA GLU A 286 -11.26 24.09 -24.72
C GLU A 286 -11.93 24.04 -26.10
N VAL A 287 -13.22 23.71 -26.15
CA VAL A 287 -13.98 23.76 -27.41
C VAL A 287 -14.32 25.23 -27.73
N PRO A 288 -14.01 25.73 -28.95
CA PRO A 288 -14.31 27.10 -29.33
C PRO A 288 -15.80 27.47 -29.17
N PRO A 289 -16.12 28.67 -28.64
CA PRO A 289 -17.49 29.12 -28.47
C PRO A 289 -18.31 29.05 -29.77
N GLY A 290 -19.57 28.64 -29.66
CA GLY A 290 -20.51 28.57 -30.79
C GLY A 290 -20.59 27.23 -31.53
N ARG A 291 -19.75 26.23 -31.20
CA ARG A 291 -19.84 24.88 -31.81
C ARG A 291 -21.01 24.01 -31.31
N GLY A 292 -21.69 24.41 -30.23
CA GLY A 292 -22.89 23.72 -29.73
C GLY A 292 -22.64 22.47 -28.88
N TYR A 293 -21.38 22.17 -28.55
CA TYR A 293 -20.96 21.10 -27.64
C TYR A 293 -19.73 21.56 -26.82
N VAL A 294 -19.34 20.77 -25.82
CA VAL A 294 -18.25 21.11 -24.89
C VAL A 294 -17.20 19.99 -24.81
N VAL A 295 -16.09 20.17 -24.07
CA VAL A 295 -15.03 19.14 -23.97
C VAL A 295 -15.60 17.79 -23.54
N GLY A 296 -16.56 17.79 -22.61
CA GLY A 296 -17.23 16.56 -22.15
C GLY A 296 -18.16 15.86 -23.15
N ASP A 297 -18.34 16.39 -24.36
CA ASP A 297 -19.03 15.71 -25.48
C ASP A 297 -18.07 15.00 -26.45
N ILE A 298 -16.78 15.32 -26.38
CA ILE A 298 -15.73 14.66 -27.16
C ILE A 298 -15.51 13.25 -26.60
N LYS A 299 -15.20 12.29 -27.47
CA LYS A 299 -15.02 10.89 -27.10
C LYS A 299 -13.59 10.40 -27.33
N ILE A 300 -13.10 9.60 -26.40
CA ILE A 300 -11.88 8.79 -26.50
C ILE A 300 -12.33 7.33 -26.43
N ASP A 301 -11.97 6.50 -27.41
CA ASP A 301 -12.40 5.10 -27.51
C ASP A 301 -13.92 4.89 -27.32
N GLY A 302 -14.71 5.82 -27.89
CA GLY A 302 -16.17 5.83 -27.81
C GLY A 302 -16.76 6.35 -26.48
N ARG A 303 -15.94 6.60 -25.46
CA ARG A 303 -16.34 7.11 -24.13
C ARG A 303 -16.20 8.63 -24.05
N PRO A 304 -17.19 9.38 -23.53
CA PRO A 304 -17.06 10.83 -23.33
C PRO A 304 -15.89 11.20 -22.39
N ILE A 305 -15.32 12.39 -22.58
CA ILE A 305 -14.34 12.95 -21.64
C ILE A 305 -15.06 13.38 -20.35
N GLN A 306 -14.83 12.64 -19.27
CA GLN A 306 -15.41 12.87 -17.94
C GLN A 306 -14.40 13.46 -16.95
N PHE A 307 -13.09 13.33 -17.20
CA PHE A 307 -12.00 13.78 -16.33
C PHE A 307 -10.92 14.55 -17.10
N GLY A 308 -10.25 15.50 -16.44
CA GLY A 308 -9.04 16.13 -17.00
C GLY A 308 -7.90 15.11 -17.15
N ALA A 309 -7.86 14.14 -16.24
CA ALA A 309 -6.99 12.98 -16.25
C ALA A 309 -7.03 12.13 -17.55
N GLN A 310 -8.17 12.10 -18.26
CA GLN A 310 -8.29 11.44 -19.57
C GLN A 310 -7.49 12.14 -20.67
N ILE A 311 -7.27 13.45 -20.52
CA ILE A 311 -6.48 14.25 -21.45
C ILE A 311 -4.99 14.12 -21.10
N ALA A 312 -4.66 14.03 -19.80
CA ALA A 312 -3.29 13.88 -19.29
C ALA A 312 -2.53 12.66 -19.85
N ASP A 313 -3.24 11.55 -20.12
CA ASP A 313 -2.67 10.36 -20.79
C ASP A 313 -2.01 10.66 -22.14
N PHE A 314 -2.51 11.68 -22.84
CA PHE A 314 -2.08 12.04 -24.19
C PHE A 314 -1.13 13.24 -24.20
N ILE A 315 -0.67 13.69 -23.02
CA ILE A 315 0.30 14.77 -22.84
C ILE A 315 1.64 14.16 -22.42
N THR A 316 2.74 14.68 -22.97
CA THR A 316 4.09 14.42 -22.46
C THR A 316 4.72 15.69 -21.91
N ILE A 317 5.41 15.58 -20.77
CA ILE A 317 6.33 16.61 -20.25
C ILE A 317 7.72 16.35 -20.81
N LYS A 318 8.54 17.40 -20.93
CA LYS A 318 9.98 17.32 -21.17
C LYS A 318 10.77 18.18 -20.19
N LEU A 319 12.06 17.86 -20.11
CA LEU A 319 13.14 18.80 -19.80
C LEU A 319 14.22 18.73 -20.88
N GLU A 320 15.18 19.65 -20.83
CA GLU A 320 16.33 19.64 -21.73
C GLU A 320 17.63 19.50 -20.93
N GLY A 321 18.32 18.38 -21.12
CA GLY A 321 19.66 18.15 -20.60
C GLY A 321 20.73 18.56 -21.61
N MET A 322 21.93 18.86 -21.15
CA MET A 322 23.09 19.16 -22.00
C MET A 322 24.30 18.35 -21.55
N ALA A 323 24.93 17.63 -22.49
CA ALA A 323 26.19 16.92 -22.28
C ALA A 323 27.31 17.54 -23.11
N THR A 324 28.52 17.61 -22.56
CA THR A 324 29.72 18.17 -23.20
C THR A 324 30.97 17.45 -22.67
N ARG A 325 32.13 17.69 -23.29
CA ARG A 325 33.40 17.04 -22.96
C ARG A 325 33.28 15.51 -22.97
N ILE A 326 32.55 15.00 -23.97
CA ILE A 326 32.16 13.60 -24.08
C ILE A 326 33.41 12.74 -24.31
N GLY A 327 33.58 11.68 -23.54
CA GLY A 327 34.78 10.84 -23.55
C GLY A 327 35.98 11.41 -22.77
N GLN A 328 35.84 12.55 -22.09
CA GLN A 328 36.98 13.26 -21.46
C GLN A 328 36.93 13.25 -19.92
N SER A 329 35.77 12.96 -19.31
CA SER A 329 35.63 13.00 -17.86
C SER A 329 36.41 11.87 -17.17
N THR A 330 37.21 12.23 -16.15
CA THR A 330 38.07 11.30 -15.40
C THR A 330 37.50 10.86 -14.05
N VAL A 331 36.28 11.31 -13.71
CA VAL A 331 35.60 10.99 -12.45
C VAL A 331 35.34 9.49 -12.35
N ALA A 332 35.88 8.80 -11.36
CA ALA A 332 35.68 7.35 -11.19
C ALA A 332 34.26 7.02 -10.70
N SER A 333 33.73 5.83 -11.03
CA SER A 333 32.46 5.36 -10.46
C SER A 333 32.60 5.12 -8.95
N PHE A 334 31.58 5.50 -8.18
CA PHE A 334 31.49 5.37 -6.73
C PHE A 334 31.15 3.92 -6.38
N GLU A 335 31.91 3.28 -5.48
CA GLU A 335 31.57 1.96 -4.96
C GLU A 335 30.52 2.09 -3.84
N GLY A 336 29.52 1.22 -3.84
CA GLY A 336 28.43 1.23 -2.88
C GLY A 336 27.35 2.28 -3.17
N CYS A 337 26.27 2.16 -2.41
CA CYS A 337 25.08 2.97 -2.54
C CYS A 337 25.10 4.21 -1.65
N TRP A 338 24.11 5.08 -1.85
CA TRP A 338 23.86 6.25 -1.03
C TRP A 338 23.62 5.84 0.43
N GLY A 339 24.27 6.52 1.36
CA GLY A 339 24.22 6.24 2.79
C GLY A 339 25.09 5.06 3.26
N GLU A 340 25.70 4.29 2.35
CA GLU A 340 26.75 3.34 2.71
C GLU A 340 28.09 4.08 2.89
N ALA A 341 28.92 3.64 3.83
CA ALA A 341 30.22 4.25 4.11
C ALA A 341 31.24 3.93 3.00
N GLY A 342 31.16 4.67 1.89
CA GLY A 342 32.10 4.56 0.78
C GLY A 342 33.51 4.97 1.18
N ALA A 343 34.50 4.12 0.87
CA ALA A 343 35.89 4.57 0.82
C ALA A 343 36.04 5.53 -0.37
N PRO A 344 36.81 6.64 -0.25
CA PRO A 344 36.99 7.58 -1.35
C PRO A 344 37.61 6.88 -2.57
N PRO A 345 37.21 7.26 -3.80
CA PRO A 345 37.53 6.50 -5.00
C PRO A 345 39.04 6.41 -5.25
N ALA A 346 39.55 5.17 -5.31
CA ALA A 346 40.91 4.92 -5.74
C ALA A 346 41.05 5.21 -7.24
N VAL A 347 41.97 6.10 -7.61
CA VAL A 347 42.35 6.35 -9.00
C VAL A 347 43.08 5.11 -9.52
N VAL A 348 42.52 4.46 -10.54
CA VAL A 348 43.18 3.34 -11.24
C VAL A 348 43.19 3.65 -12.74
N ALA A 349 44.39 3.57 -13.33
CA ALA A 349 44.60 3.80 -14.75
C ALA A 349 43.99 2.66 -15.61
N SER A 350 43.71 2.97 -16.86
CA SER A 350 43.13 2.06 -17.85
C SER A 350 44.00 0.84 -18.17
N GLU A 351 43.39 -0.33 -18.30
CA GLU A 351 43.78 -1.35 -19.28
C GLU A 351 42.60 -2.28 -19.60
N ALA A 352 42.66 -3.01 -20.71
CA ALA A 352 41.48 -3.60 -21.36
C ALA A 352 41.59 -5.11 -21.65
N ALA A 353 40.41 -5.74 -21.74
CA ALA A 353 40.08 -6.98 -22.47
C ALA A 353 40.52 -8.37 -21.97
N ASP A 354 39.63 -9.32 -22.29
CA ASP A 354 39.76 -10.78 -22.53
C ASP A 354 39.56 -11.89 -21.45
N ALA A 355 38.60 -12.77 -21.81
CA ALA A 355 38.63 -14.25 -21.81
C ALA A 355 38.41 -15.13 -20.53
N LEU A 356 37.23 -15.76 -20.48
CA LEU A 356 36.94 -17.22 -20.35
C LEU A 356 37.84 -18.16 -19.49
N ALA A 357 37.25 -18.86 -18.49
CA ALA A 357 37.16 -20.35 -18.41
C ALA A 357 36.57 -20.91 -17.08
N LEU A 358 35.88 -22.07 -17.14
CA LEU A 358 35.48 -22.95 -16.01
C LEU A 358 36.58 -24.01 -15.73
N PRO A 359 36.68 -24.63 -14.52
CA PRO A 359 36.20 -26.03 -14.38
C PRO A 359 35.82 -26.60 -12.96
N THR A 360 34.86 -27.55 -12.97
CA THR A 360 34.75 -28.85 -12.21
C THR A 360 34.59 -29.03 -10.66
N ARG A 361 33.39 -29.53 -10.27
CA ARG A 361 32.99 -30.70 -9.39
C ARG A 361 34.10 -31.61 -8.75
N ARG A 362 33.99 -32.28 -7.57
CA ARG A 362 32.97 -33.22 -6.93
C ARG A 362 33.56 -33.72 -5.54
N PRO A 363 33.07 -34.74 -4.75
CA PRO A 363 31.73 -35.25 -4.32
C PRO A 363 31.57 -35.74 -2.81
N GLY A 364 30.34 -36.11 -2.37
CA GLY A 364 30.03 -37.07 -1.24
C GLY A 364 29.66 -36.46 0.13
N ARG A 365 28.81 -37.03 1.03
CA ARG A 365 28.24 -38.40 1.24
C ARG A 365 26.89 -38.36 2.05
N SER A 366 26.23 -39.51 2.25
CA SER A 366 24.96 -39.75 3.00
C SER A 366 25.17 -40.75 4.19
N ALA A 367 24.21 -41.25 5.01
CA ALA A 367 22.72 -41.29 5.03
C ALA A 367 22.13 -41.65 6.44
N ALA A 368 20.78 -41.63 6.58
CA ALA A 368 19.92 -42.33 7.59
C ALA A 368 19.91 -41.81 9.06
N TYR A 369 18.79 -41.85 9.81
CA TYR A 369 18.11 -43.07 10.33
C TYR A 369 16.58 -42.92 10.59
N GLU A 370 15.87 -44.06 10.68
CA GLU A 370 14.43 -44.21 10.98
C GLU A 370 14.12 -44.80 12.38
N ALA A 371 12.83 -44.72 12.74
CA ALA A 371 12.03 -45.62 13.59
C ALA A 371 12.05 -45.46 15.12
N LEU A 372 10.83 -45.32 15.70
CA LEU A 372 10.18 -46.37 16.51
C LEU A 372 8.71 -46.02 16.84
N SER A 373 7.94 -47.02 17.27
CA SER A 373 6.46 -47.00 17.32
C SER A 373 5.87 -47.52 18.64
N ASP A 374 4.61 -47.14 18.89
CA ASP A 374 3.50 -47.96 19.45
C ASP A 374 3.06 -47.83 20.94
N GLN A 375 1.74 -48.00 21.14
CA GLN A 375 0.93 -48.32 22.36
C GLN A 375 0.37 -47.26 23.35
N THR A 376 -0.85 -46.79 23.03
CA THR A 376 -2.14 -46.85 23.79
C THR A 376 -2.32 -46.45 25.28
N VAL A 377 -3.21 -45.45 25.47
CA VAL A 377 -4.36 -45.33 26.43
C VAL A 377 -4.11 -45.20 27.95
N ALA A 378 -4.31 -43.98 28.48
CA ALA A 378 -5.14 -43.68 29.66
C ALA A 378 -5.48 -42.16 29.72
N GLU A 379 -6.70 -41.79 30.09
CA GLU A 379 -7.17 -40.39 30.08
C GLU A 379 -6.78 -39.57 31.34
N ARG A 380 -6.82 -38.22 31.19
CA ARG A 380 -6.78 -37.16 32.22
C ARG A 380 -5.40 -36.75 32.80
N THR A 381 -4.64 -35.96 32.02
CA THR A 381 -4.09 -34.62 32.40
C THR A 381 -3.17 -34.08 31.28
N VAL A 382 -3.69 -33.25 30.36
CA VAL A 382 -2.94 -32.87 29.13
C VAL A 382 -2.11 -31.58 29.26
N PHE A 383 -2.44 -30.64 30.16
CA PHE A 383 -1.81 -29.31 30.13
C PHE A 383 -0.46 -29.19 30.87
N GLU A 384 -0.08 -30.16 31.71
CA GLU A 384 1.19 -30.09 32.49
C GLU A 384 2.27 -31.09 32.05
N ALA A 385 1.94 -32.02 31.13
CA ALA A 385 2.75 -33.23 30.90
C ALA A 385 3.45 -33.32 29.53
N LEU A 386 3.69 -32.19 28.84
CA LEU A 386 4.59 -32.20 27.67
C LEU A 386 6.05 -32.46 28.11
N PRO A 387 6.71 -33.54 27.64
CA PRO A 387 8.10 -33.82 28.00
C PRO A 387 9.00 -32.64 27.61
N GLN A 388 10.00 -32.35 28.44
CA GLN A 388 10.97 -31.28 28.18
C GLN A 388 11.73 -31.48 26.85
N VAL A 389 11.89 -32.74 26.44
CA VAL A 389 12.46 -33.16 25.15
C VAL A 389 11.53 -32.82 23.97
N LEU A 390 10.20 -32.87 24.14
CA LEU A 390 9.26 -32.49 23.08
C LEU A 390 9.27 -30.97 22.84
N ARG A 391 9.46 -30.16 23.90
CA ARG A 391 9.66 -28.71 23.77
C ARG A 391 10.93 -28.39 22.97
N GLN A 392 12.05 -29.04 23.30
CA GLN A 392 13.30 -28.89 22.56
C GLN A 392 13.25 -29.46 21.13
N SER A 393 12.39 -30.46 20.88
CA SER A 393 12.14 -31.02 19.55
C SER A 393 11.31 -30.07 18.67
N LEU A 394 10.40 -29.30 19.26
CA LEU A 394 9.65 -28.24 18.56
C LEU A 394 10.59 -27.08 18.20
N ASP A 395 11.45 -26.64 19.12
CA ASP A 395 12.44 -25.58 18.88
C ASP A 395 13.45 -25.91 17.75
N GLN A 396 13.67 -27.19 17.43
CA GLN A 396 14.62 -27.65 16.40
C GLN A 396 13.98 -28.02 15.06
N ALA A 397 12.66 -28.20 14.99
CA ALA A 397 11.99 -28.60 13.76
C ALA A 397 11.76 -27.43 12.78
N ASP A 398 11.58 -26.21 13.29
CA ASP A 398 11.35 -25.01 12.47
C ASP A 398 12.66 -24.29 12.05
N ALA A 399 13.82 -24.75 12.50
CA ALA A 399 15.11 -24.09 12.30
C ALA A 399 15.79 -24.36 10.93
N ALA A 400 15.07 -24.88 9.94
CA ALA A 400 15.64 -25.38 8.68
C ALA A 400 15.23 -24.61 7.40
N ASP A 401 14.20 -23.77 7.46
CA ASP A 401 13.76 -22.88 6.37
C ASP A 401 13.49 -21.47 6.91
N ASP A 402 14.55 -20.75 7.31
CA ASP A 402 14.59 -19.28 7.22
C ASP A 402 16.00 -18.72 7.48
N ALA A 403 16.45 -17.78 6.63
CA ALA A 403 17.82 -17.28 6.62
C ALA A 403 18.08 -16.07 7.54
N ALA A 404 17.51 -16.07 8.75
CA ALA A 404 17.97 -15.25 9.89
C ALA A 404 17.26 -15.71 11.17
N SER A 405 17.98 -16.09 12.22
CA SER A 405 17.35 -16.41 13.51
C SER A 405 16.71 -15.14 14.10
N PRO A 406 15.38 -15.11 14.35
CA PRO A 406 14.73 -13.97 14.97
C PRO A 406 15.19 -13.80 16.43
N PRO A 407 15.05 -12.59 17.02
CA PRO A 407 15.30 -12.41 18.45
C PRO A 407 14.37 -13.31 19.28
N ALA A 408 14.91 -13.89 20.35
CA ALA A 408 14.15 -14.77 21.24
C ALA A 408 12.99 -14.01 21.91
N LEU A 409 11.78 -14.56 21.80
CA LEU A 409 10.57 -13.94 22.37
C LEU A 409 10.64 -13.84 23.90
N LEU A 410 10.16 -12.72 24.42
CA LEU A 410 9.98 -12.50 25.85
C LEU A 410 8.81 -13.35 26.38
N PRO A 411 8.88 -13.87 27.62
CA PRO A 411 7.80 -14.66 28.20
C PRO A 411 6.55 -13.80 28.41
N TYR A 412 5.48 -14.07 27.67
CA TYR A 412 4.23 -13.34 27.79
C TYR A 412 3.57 -13.56 29.16
N PRO A 413 3.29 -12.49 29.95
CA PRO A 413 2.53 -12.63 31.18
C PRO A 413 1.06 -12.90 30.85
N ARG A 414 0.57 -14.11 31.13
CA ARG A 414 -0.84 -14.48 30.94
C ARG A 414 -1.80 -13.58 31.72
N LEU A 415 -3.01 -13.45 31.20
CA LEU A 415 -4.16 -12.84 31.84
C LEU A 415 -4.86 -13.86 32.77
N PRO A 416 -5.60 -13.40 33.80
CA PRO A 416 -6.41 -14.29 34.63
C PRO A 416 -7.52 -14.97 33.84
N ASP A 417 -7.80 -16.25 34.13
CA ASP A 417 -8.86 -17.04 33.45
C ASP A 417 -10.25 -16.39 33.50
N SER A 418 -10.52 -15.57 34.53
CA SER A 418 -11.74 -14.76 34.67
C SER A 418 -11.98 -13.76 33.52
N ASN A 419 -10.96 -13.49 32.70
CA ASN A 419 -11.06 -12.62 31.54
C ASN A 419 -11.71 -13.33 30.34
N PHE A 420 -11.66 -14.67 30.30
CA PHE A 420 -12.10 -15.49 29.16
C PHE A 420 -13.45 -16.19 29.38
N VAL A 421 -14.19 -15.80 30.43
CA VAL A 421 -15.54 -16.30 30.67
C VAL A 421 -16.55 -15.68 29.68
N PRO A 422 -17.65 -16.40 29.35
CA PRO A 422 -18.72 -15.85 28.54
C PRO A 422 -19.32 -14.57 29.14
N ARG A 423 -19.52 -13.56 28.29
CA ARG A 423 -20.17 -12.29 28.65
C ARG A 423 -21.63 -12.33 28.27
N SER A 424 -22.49 -11.75 29.12
CA SER A 424 -23.94 -11.70 28.90
C SER A 424 -24.29 -10.42 28.12
N VAL A 425 -24.59 -10.56 26.83
CA VAL A 425 -24.76 -9.43 25.91
C VAL A 425 -26.23 -9.26 25.51
N ALA A 426 -26.79 -8.10 25.84
CA ALA A 426 -28.14 -7.68 25.43
C ALA A 426 -28.15 -6.53 24.40
N GLY A 427 -26.98 -5.97 24.07
CA GLY A 427 -26.86 -4.92 23.08
C GLY A 427 -26.90 -5.44 21.64
N ARG A 428 -26.92 -4.52 20.67
CA ARG A 428 -26.96 -4.88 19.25
C ARG A 428 -25.67 -5.56 18.81
N ILE A 429 -25.80 -6.51 17.89
CA ILE A 429 -24.69 -7.14 17.19
C ILE A 429 -24.88 -6.94 15.70
N MET A 430 -23.86 -6.37 15.04
CA MET A 430 -23.78 -6.30 13.59
C MET A 430 -22.88 -7.43 13.08
N ALA A 431 -23.27 -8.08 11.98
CA ALA A 431 -22.48 -9.07 11.26
C ALA A 431 -22.39 -8.66 9.79
N TYR A 432 -21.19 -8.76 9.20
CA TYR A 432 -20.87 -8.22 7.88
C TYR A 432 -19.72 -8.99 7.21
N ALA A 433 -19.53 -8.77 5.90
CA ALA A 433 -18.51 -9.46 5.10
C ALA A 433 -17.87 -8.55 4.05
N SER A 434 -16.63 -8.87 3.67
CA SER A 434 -15.82 -8.17 2.66
C SER A 434 -15.70 -9.06 1.43
N PRO A 435 -15.82 -8.54 0.19
CA PRO A 435 -16.04 -7.15 -0.23
C PRO A 435 -17.44 -6.52 0.03
N ASP A 436 -18.45 -7.31 0.43
CA ASP A 436 -19.88 -6.97 0.27
C ASP A 436 -20.42 -5.78 1.08
N SER A 437 -19.99 -5.64 2.34
CA SER A 437 -20.55 -4.69 3.33
C SER A 437 -19.54 -4.16 4.36
N THR A 438 -18.35 -4.76 4.47
CA THR A 438 -17.32 -4.39 5.47
C THR A 438 -16.97 -2.90 5.47
N TYR A 439 -16.68 -2.30 4.30
CA TYR A 439 -16.34 -0.87 4.26
C TYR A 439 -17.52 0.00 4.73
N ALA A 440 -18.74 -0.25 4.24
CA ALA A 440 -19.93 0.49 4.64
C ALA A 440 -20.19 0.44 6.17
N VAL A 441 -20.03 -0.73 6.79
CA VAL A 441 -20.20 -0.89 8.25
C VAL A 441 -19.08 -0.22 9.04
N THR A 442 -17.81 -0.49 8.71
CA THR A 442 -16.67 0.05 9.46
C THR A 442 -16.59 1.57 9.31
N LYS A 443 -16.82 2.11 8.10
CA LYS A 443 -17.01 3.54 7.85
C LYS A 443 -18.07 4.14 8.77
N LYS A 444 -19.27 3.55 8.79
CA LYS A 444 -20.42 4.05 9.57
C LYS A 444 -20.08 4.14 11.06
N LEU A 445 -19.44 3.11 11.61
CA LEU A 445 -19.06 3.07 13.02
C LEU A 445 -17.99 4.13 13.36
N ILE A 446 -16.91 4.23 12.56
CA ILE A 446 -15.84 5.23 12.78
C ILE A 446 -16.34 6.67 12.58
N ASP A 447 -17.12 6.95 11.52
CA ASP A 447 -17.70 8.27 11.28
C ASP A 447 -18.73 8.66 12.36
N SER A 448 -19.36 7.68 13.03
CA SER A 448 -20.29 7.93 14.14
C SER A 448 -19.63 8.15 15.50
N SER A 449 -18.34 7.84 15.66
CA SER A 449 -17.64 7.96 16.94
C SER A 449 -17.54 9.42 17.43
N THR A 450 -17.65 9.58 18.75
CA THR A 450 -17.78 10.87 19.43
C THR A 450 -16.80 11.07 20.60
N ARG A 451 -16.14 10.01 21.07
CA ARG A 451 -15.26 10.02 22.25
C ARG A 451 -13.90 9.39 21.99
N SER A 452 -13.86 8.14 21.53
CA SER A 452 -12.61 7.37 21.42
C SER A 452 -12.65 6.28 20.36
N LEU A 453 -11.46 5.96 19.84
CA LEU A 453 -11.16 4.80 19.02
C LEU A 453 -9.92 4.13 19.60
N VAL A 454 -9.99 2.83 19.89
CA VAL A 454 -8.85 2.00 20.30
C VAL A 454 -8.71 0.87 19.28
N ILE A 455 -7.57 0.81 18.61
CA ILE A 455 -7.33 -0.11 17.49
C ILE A 455 -6.05 -0.90 17.77
N GLY A 456 -6.12 -2.22 17.68
CA GLY A 456 -4.97 -3.12 17.51
C GLY A 456 -5.16 -3.87 16.20
N ILE A 457 -4.25 -3.70 15.25
CA ILE A 457 -4.39 -4.29 13.91
C ILE A 457 -3.05 -4.72 13.33
N TYR A 458 -3.03 -5.81 12.57
CA TYR A 458 -1.83 -6.32 11.90
C TYR A 458 -1.35 -5.42 10.75
N ASP A 459 -2.15 -5.29 9.67
CA ASP A 459 -1.85 -4.44 8.50
C ASP A 459 -2.87 -3.29 8.41
N PHE A 460 -2.34 -2.11 8.13
CA PHE A 460 -3.11 -0.91 7.80
C PHE A 460 -2.44 -0.09 6.70
N SER A 461 -2.94 -0.28 5.48
CA SER A 461 -2.47 0.35 4.23
C SER A 461 -3.58 1.12 3.47
N ALA A 462 -4.87 0.92 3.78
CA ALA A 462 -6.01 1.55 3.12
C ALA A 462 -6.16 3.05 3.47
N GLU A 463 -5.68 3.93 2.59
CA GLU A 463 -5.65 5.40 2.78
C GLU A 463 -7.01 6.01 3.17
N TYR A 464 -8.12 5.52 2.58
CA TYR A 464 -9.46 6.01 2.90
C TYR A 464 -9.88 5.72 4.35
N MET A 465 -9.39 4.64 4.96
CA MET A 465 -9.61 4.34 6.38
C MET A 465 -8.81 5.28 7.28
N LYS A 466 -7.56 5.61 6.91
CA LYS A 466 -6.77 6.64 7.59
C LYS A 466 -7.45 8.01 7.53
N GLU A 467 -8.05 8.38 6.40
CA GLU A 467 -8.85 9.60 6.30
C GLU A 467 -10.12 9.60 7.17
N HIS A 468 -10.74 8.44 7.44
CA HIS A 468 -11.81 8.33 8.44
C HIS A 468 -11.31 8.58 9.86
N LEU A 469 -10.14 8.05 10.23
CA LEU A 469 -9.51 8.33 11.52
C LEU A 469 -9.15 9.82 11.65
N LYS A 470 -8.53 10.41 10.64
CA LYS A 470 -8.18 11.85 10.59
C LYS A 470 -9.43 12.72 10.73
N ARG A 471 -10.57 12.33 10.11
CA ARG A 471 -11.87 12.99 10.33
C ARG A 471 -12.36 12.84 11.78
N ALA A 472 -12.26 11.67 12.38
CA ALA A 472 -12.65 11.46 13.78
C ALA A 472 -11.82 12.33 14.74
N MET A 473 -10.49 12.37 14.57
CA MET A 473 -9.59 13.23 15.36
C MET A 473 -9.94 14.72 15.22
N ARG A 474 -10.27 15.20 14.01
CA ARG A 474 -10.76 16.58 13.80
C ARG A 474 -12.09 16.88 14.52
N ARG A 475 -12.91 15.86 14.84
CA ARG A 475 -14.12 16.00 15.69
C ARG A 475 -13.83 15.97 17.20
N GLY A 476 -12.57 15.76 17.61
CA GLY A 476 -12.16 15.63 19.00
C GLY A 476 -12.18 14.20 19.56
N VAL A 477 -12.35 13.19 18.71
CA VAL A 477 -12.26 11.77 19.10
C VAL A 477 -10.81 11.41 19.41
N SER A 478 -10.54 10.83 20.58
CA SER A 478 -9.21 10.34 20.92
C SER A 478 -8.89 9.04 20.16
N LEU A 479 -7.68 8.90 19.66
CA LEU A 479 -7.24 7.70 18.94
C LEU A 479 -6.07 7.04 19.66
N SER A 480 -6.19 5.75 19.95
CA SER A 480 -5.08 4.87 20.28
C SER A 480 -4.94 3.80 19.19
N LEU A 481 -3.75 3.64 18.63
CA LEU A 481 -3.46 2.72 17.53
C LEU A 481 -2.19 1.92 17.82
N MET A 482 -2.33 0.61 17.91
CA MET A 482 -1.25 -0.37 17.88
C MET A 482 -1.23 -1.02 16.49
N LEU A 483 -0.07 -0.97 15.81
CA LEU A 483 0.11 -1.51 14.47
C LEU A 483 1.34 -2.42 14.42
N ASP A 484 1.22 -3.59 13.80
CA ASP A 484 2.34 -4.48 13.54
C ASP A 484 3.12 -3.97 12.31
N THR A 485 3.94 -2.93 12.50
CA THR A 485 4.53 -2.20 11.36
C THR A 485 5.57 -3.02 10.59
N ASN A 486 5.17 -3.60 9.47
CA ASN A 486 5.95 -4.51 8.64
C ASN A 486 6.50 -3.84 7.36
N SER A 487 5.88 -2.74 6.94
CA SER A 487 6.17 -1.99 5.70
C SER A 487 6.65 -0.56 5.96
N ILE A 488 6.95 0.22 4.93
CA ILE A 488 7.27 1.67 5.05
C ILE A 488 5.97 2.47 5.20
N GLU A 489 4.93 2.02 4.51
CA GLU A 489 3.61 2.58 4.38
C GLU A 489 2.90 2.61 5.75
N GLU A 490 2.87 1.48 6.47
CA GLU A 490 2.30 1.37 7.83
C GLU A 490 3.04 2.26 8.85
N ARG A 491 4.36 2.43 8.71
CA ARG A 491 5.12 3.38 9.53
C ARG A 491 4.67 4.81 9.26
N SER A 492 4.46 5.17 7.98
CA SER A 492 3.91 6.48 7.63
C SER A 492 2.50 6.69 8.20
N VAL A 493 1.66 5.64 8.27
CA VAL A 493 0.35 5.71 8.95
C VAL A 493 0.49 6.02 10.45
N LEU A 494 1.37 5.32 11.17
CA LEU A 494 1.63 5.63 12.58
C LEU A 494 2.20 7.03 12.77
N ASP A 495 3.23 7.40 12.01
CA ASP A 495 3.94 8.67 12.17
C ASP A 495 3.03 9.87 11.85
N GLU A 496 2.18 9.76 10.83
CA GLU A 496 1.22 10.81 10.46
C GLU A 496 0.11 10.97 11.52
N LEU A 497 -0.47 9.86 12.00
CA LEU A 497 -1.51 9.92 13.02
C LEU A 497 -0.94 10.39 14.38
N ALA A 498 0.28 9.99 14.73
CA ALA A 498 1.00 10.47 15.91
C ALA A 498 1.27 11.97 15.84
N ALA A 499 1.72 12.49 14.68
CA ALA A 499 1.92 13.91 14.45
C ALA A 499 0.63 14.74 14.56
N LEU A 500 -0.54 14.12 14.32
CA LEU A 500 -1.86 14.70 14.52
C LEU A 500 -2.41 14.54 15.95
N GLY A 501 -1.65 13.93 16.86
CA GLY A 501 -1.98 13.80 18.29
C GLY A 501 -2.59 12.47 18.71
N ALA A 502 -2.52 11.42 17.88
CA ALA A 502 -2.93 10.07 18.27
C ALA A 502 -1.88 9.38 19.16
N ASN A 503 -2.34 8.49 20.04
CA ASN A 503 -1.49 7.60 20.83
C ASN A 503 -1.13 6.37 19.99
N CYS A 504 -0.05 6.48 19.21
CA CYS A 504 0.41 5.45 18.27
C CYS A 504 1.63 4.68 18.80
N VAL A 505 1.61 3.35 18.70
CA VAL A 505 2.79 2.50 18.96
C VAL A 505 2.89 1.35 17.96
N LYS A 506 4.10 0.82 17.80
CA LYS A 506 4.30 -0.50 17.20
C LYS A 506 3.74 -1.59 18.11
N ALA A 507 3.32 -2.71 17.54
CA ALA A 507 2.98 -3.89 18.32
C ALA A 507 4.21 -4.50 19.04
N PRO A 508 4.02 -5.23 20.16
CA PRO A 508 5.08 -5.95 20.89
C PRO A 508 5.45 -7.29 20.21
N SER A 509 5.81 -7.24 18.93
CA SER A 509 6.06 -8.41 18.08
C SER A 509 7.39 -8.34 17.34
N SER A 510 7.94 -9.50 16.98
CA SER A 510 9.17 -9.61 16.20
C SER A 510 8.97 -9.09 14.77
N SER A 511 7.82 -9.37 14.16
CA SER A 511 7.42 -8.91 12.83
C SER A 511 7.49 -7.38 12.70
N ALA A 512 6.91 -6.64 13.66
CA ALA A 512 6.91 -5.18 13.69
C ALA A 512 8.31 -4.53 13.82
N GLY A 513 9.38 -5.33 13.94
CA GLY A 513 10.72 -4.88 14.24
C GLY A 513 10.79 -4.20 15.60
N ASN A 514 10.08 -4.73 16.60
CA ASN A 514 10.10 -4.23 17.96
C ASN A 514 11.18 -4.98 18.78
N PRO A 515 12.15 -4.30 19.41
CA PRO A 515 13.10 -4.96 20.30
C PRO A 515 12.45 -5.59 21.55
N VAL A 516 11.21 -5.20 21.88
CA VAL A 516 10.40 -5.78 22.97
C VAL A 516 9.32 -6.68 22.37
N ALA A 517 9.74 -7.84 21.86
CA ALA A 517 8.87 -8.82 21.22
C ALA A 517 8.38 -9.89 22.21
N TYR A 518 7.07 -9.94 22.46
CA TYR A 518 6.39 -11.01 23.20
C TYR A 518 5.71 -12.03 22.27
N PHE A 519 5.45 -11.65 21.01
CA PHE A 519 4.79 -12.49 20.00
C PHE A 519 5.62 -12.58 18.73
N GLY A 520 5.42 -13.66 17.94
CA GLY A 520 5.92 -13.71 16.57
C GLY A 520 5.29 -12.59 15.74
N ASN A 521 3.95 -12.59 15.67
CA ASN A 521 3.12 -11.52 15.12
C ASN A 521 2.07 -11.06 16.15
N ALA A 522 1.68 -9.79 16.10
CA ALA A 522 0.45 -9.26 16.68
C ALA A 522 -0.61 -9.16 15.58
N HIS A 523 -1.25 -10.31 15.33
CA HIS A 523 -2.06 -10.56 14.14
C HIS A 523 -3.56 -10.29 14.37
N GLU A 524 -3.96 -9.78 15.54
CA GLU A 524 -5.34 -9.41 15.83
C GLU A 524 -5.86 -8.27 14.93
N LYS A 525 -7.19 -8.16 14.83
CA LYS A 525 -7.88 -7.02 14.20
C LYS A 525 -9.03 -6.57 15.11
N ILE A 526 -8.67 -5.81 16.15
CA ILE A 526 -9.54 -5.30 17.23
C ILE A 526 -9.81 -3.82 17.00
N ILE A 527 -11.08 -3.41 16.97
CA ILE A 527 -11.47 -2.00 16.96
C ILE A 527 -12.54 -1.76 18.03
N VAL A 528 -12.26 -0.89 19.00
CA VAL A 528 -13.25 -0.46 20.00
C VAL A 528 -13.68 0.98 19.72
N VAL A 529 -14.99 1.18 19.61
CA VAL A 529 -15.61 2.49 19.34
C VAL A 529 -16.28 3.02 20.60
N ASP A 530 -15.88 4.23 21.00
CA ASP A 530 -16.35 5.01 22.16
C ASP A 530 -16.33 4.26 23.51
N GLY A 531 -15.69 3.09 23.62
CA GLY A 531 -15.76 2.21 24.79
C GLY A 531 -17.13 1.51 24.96
N GLU A 532 -17.94 1.45 23.88
CA GLU A 532 -19.29 0.86 23.89
C GLU A 532 -19.47 -0.26 22.87
N ILE A 533 -18.74 -0.24 21.76
CA ILE A 533 -18.82 -1.24 20.69
C ILE A 533 -17.45 -1.89 20.52
N ALA A 534 -17.37 -3.22 20.62
CA ALA A 534 -16.19 -4.00 20.28
C ALA A 534 -16.37 -4.65 18.90
N MET A 535 -15.45 -4.38 17.97
CA MET A 535 -15.40 -4.98 16.64
C MET A 535 -14.23 -5.96 16.54
N ILE A 536 -14.47 -7.10 15.93
CA ILE A 536 -13.49 -8.15 15.66
C ILE A 536 -13.66 -8.60 14.21
N GLN A 537 -12.56 -8.69 13.47
CA GLN A 537 -12.52 -8.98 12.03
C GLN A 537 -11.50 -10.08 11.69
N SER A 538 -11.70 -10.78 10.56
CA SER A 538 -10.67 -11.62 9.93
C SER A 538 -9.76 -10.83 8.98
N GLY A 539 -10.30 -9.79 8.33
CA GLY A 539 -9.60 -8.93 7.37
C GLY A 539 -8.79 -7.81 8.01
N ASN A 540 -7.66 -7.47 7.37
CA ASN A 540 -6.82 -6.32 7.67
C ASN A 540 -7.48 -4.99 7.22
N TRP A 541 -6.80 -3.87 7.39
CA TRP A 541 -7.17 -2.61 6.72
C TRP A 541 -6.30 -2.37 5.48
N SER A 542 -6.27 -3.36 4.58
CA SER A 542 -5.70 -3.29 3.21
C SER A 542 -6.79 -3.05 2.16
N GLU A 543 -6.43 -2.57 0.97
CA GLU A 543 -7.41 -2.30 -0.11
C GLU A 543 -8.21 -3.56 -0.51
N ASN A 544 -7.65 -4.77 -0.34
CA ASN A 544 -8.36 -6.04 -0.59
C ASN A 544 -9.20 -6.51 0.60
N SER A 545 -8.76 -6.29 1.84
CA SER A 545 -9.50 -6.73 3.03
C SER A 545 -10.70 -5.83 3.37
N ILE A 546 -10.65 -4.55 2.99
CA ILE A 546 -11.73 -3.56 3.19
C ILE A 546 -11.94 -2.67 1.95
N PRO A 547 -12.24 -3.24 0.77
CA PRO A 547 -12.34 -2.50 -0.50
C PRO A 547 -13.42 -1.42 -0.44
N PHE A 548 -13.23 -0.35 -1.21
CA PHE A 548 -14.05 0.88 -1.17
C PHE A 548 -15.46 0.68 -1.77
N ASN A 549 -16.29 -0.15 -1.13
CA ASN A 549 -17.67 -0.43 -1.50
C ASN A 549 -18.61 0.32 -0.56
N GLU A 550 -19.07 1.50 -0.98
CA GLU A 550 -19.92 2.38 -0.14
C GLU A 550 -21.30 1.79 0.20
N GLY A 551 -21.78 0.82 -0.57
CA GLY A 551 -23.08 0.19 -0.38
C GLY A 551 -23.02 -1.01 0.55
N ASP A 552 -24.04 -1.14 1.40
CA ASP A 552 -24.18 -2.25 2.35
C ASP A 552 -24.83 -3.47 1.65
N GLY A 553 -24.02 -4.33 1.05
CA GLY A 553 -24.48 -5.48 0.25
C GLY A 553 -25.09 -5.11 -1.09
N VAL A 554 -24.83 -3.89 -1.58
CA VAL A 554 -25.34 -3.35 -2.84
C VAL A 554 -24.26 -2.55 -3.55
N VAL A 555 -24.26 -2.56 -4.88
CA VAL A 555 -23.30 -1.76 -5.65
C VAL A 555 -23.77 -0.32 -5.74
N ILE A 556 -22.95 0.63 -5.27
CA ILE A 556 -23.15 2.08 -5.43
C ILE A 556 -21.99 2.62 -6.27
N GLY A 557 -22.27 2.97 -7.52
CA GLY A 557 -21.24 3.45 -8.45
C GLY A 557 -20.43 2.31 -9.06
N SER A 558 -19.28 1.97 -8.45
CA SER A 558 -18.45 0.82 -8.81
C SER A 558 -18.44 -0.23 -7.69
N PHE A 559 -18.05 -1.45 -8.04
CA PHE A 559 -17.77 -2.51 -7.07
C PHE A 559 -16.28 -2.85 -7.18
N GLU A 560 -15.54 -2.60 -6.11
CA GLU A 560 -14.15 -2.99 -5.99
C GLU A 560 -14.11 -4.43 -5.46
N PRO A 561 -13.49 -5.40 -6.17
CA PRO A 561 -13.32 -6.76 -5.66
C PRO A 561 -12.35 -6.77 -4.47
N GLY A 562 -12.41 -7.82 -3.66
CA GLY A 562 -11.51 -7.96 -2.52
C GLY A 562 -11.39 -9.39 -2.04
N ASN A 563 -10.66 -9.54 -0.95
CA ASN A 563 -10.58 -10.78 -0.18
C ASN A 563 -11.95 -11.12 0.39
N ARG A 564 -12.23 -12.41 0.54
CA ARG A 564 -13.33 -12.88 1.36
C ARG A 564 -12.88 -12.83 2.81
N ASP A 565 -13.41 -11.85 3.53
CA ASP A 565 -13.23 -11.61 4.97
C ASP A 565 -14.58 -11.35 5.64
N MET A 566 -14.62 -11.37 6.96
CA MET A 566 -15.82 -11.15 7.76
C MET A 566 -15.52 -10.34 9.02
N GLY A 567 -16.58 -9.82 9.65
CA GLY A 567 -16.47 -9.21 10.95
C GLY A 567 -17.79 -9.16 11.72
N MET A 568 -17.65 -8.91 13.03
CA MET A 568 -18.77 -8.61 13.92
C MET A 568 -18.47 -7.32 14.69
N ALA A 569 -19.53 -6.59 15.05
CA ALA A 569 -19.47 -5.44 15.96
C ALA A 569 -20.52 -5.60 17.05
N VAL A 570 -20.09 -5.67 18.31
CA VAL A 570 -20.92 -6.00 19.47
C VAL A 570 -21.03 -4.78 20.39
N GLU A 571 -22.25 -4.27 20.57
CA GLU A 571 -22.57 -3.22 21.55
C GLU A 571 -22.56 -3.83 22.96
N SER A 572 -21.41 -3.79 23.62
CA SER A 572 -21.20 -4.28 24.98
C SER A 572 -20.03 -3.54 25.62
N ARG A 573 -20.31 -2.77 26.68
CA ARG A 573 -19.29 -2.05 27.45
C ARG A 573 -18.30 -3.00 28.13
N GLU A 574 -18.72 -4.21 28.49
CA GLU A 574 -17.84 -5.19 29.12
C GLU A 574 -16.81 -5.75 28.12
N LEU A 575 -17.25 -6.09 26.90
CA LEU A 575 -16.34 -6.50 25.83
C LEU A 575 -15.47 -5.34 25.36
N ALA A 576 -16.05 -4.15 25.18
CA ALA A 576 -15.32 -2.94 24.79
C ALA A 576 -14.23 -2.56 25.82
N ALA A 577 -14.52 -2.67 27.12
CA ALA A 577 -13.53 -2.50 28.17
C ALA A 577 -12.43 -3.58 28.09
N PHE A 578 -12.80 -4.87 28.04
CA PHE A 578 -11.84 -5.97 27.94
C PHE A 578 -10.88 -5.82 26.75
N PHE A 579 -11.39 -5.52 25.56
CA PHE A 579 -10.55 -5.34 24.38
C PHE A 579 -9.72 -4.04 24.42
N SER A 580 -10.26 -2.96 25.01
CA SER A 580 -9.48 -1.73 25.23
C SER A 580 -8.31 -1.97 26.19
N ASP A 581 -8.55 -2.72 27.28
CA ASP A 581 -7.54 -3.07 28.28
C ASP A 581 -6.49 -4.02 27.71
N LEU A 582 -6.89 -4.97 26.85
CA LEU A 582 -5.98 -5.87 26.13
C LEU A 582 -5.03 -5.07 25.21
N VAL A 583 -5.59 -4.25 24.31
CA VAL A 583 -4.77 -3.41 23.41
C VAL A 583 -3.88 -2.47 24.23
N ALA A 584 -4.43 -1.77 25.22
CA ALA A 584 -3.64 -0.86 26.07
C ALA A 584 -2.53 -1.58 26.85
N ARG A 585 -2.74 -2.84 27.30
CA ARG A 585 -1.71 -3.66 27.94
C ARG A 585 -0.59 -3.99 26.97
N ASP A 586 -0.92 -4.45 25.76
CA ASP A 586 0.08 -4.81 24.76
C ASP A 586 0.84 -3.55 24.23
N MET A 587 0.19 -2.38 24.18
CA MET A 587 0.86 -1.09 23.97
C MET A 587 1.87 -0.74 25.07
N ARG A 588 1.59 -1.07 26.34
CA ARG A 588 2.55 -0.89 27.45
C ARG A 588 3.71 -1.88 27.39
N LEU A 589 3.42 -3.15 27.05
CA LEU A 589 4.45 -4.17 26.81
C LEU A 589 5.41 -3.73 25.68
N SER A 590 4.88 -3.19 24.58
CA SER A 590 5.66 -2.64 23.46
C SER A 590 6.66 -1.54 23.88
N GLN A 591 6.29 -0.74 24.88
CA GLN A 591 7.14 0.32 25.44
C GLN A 591 8.11 -0.16 26.53
N GLY A 592 8.21 -1.48 26.76
CA GLY A 592 9.03 -2.07 27.83
C GLY A 592 8.52 -1.74 29.24
N GLN A 593 7.27 -1.28 29.38
CA GLN A 593 6.68 -0.90 30.65
C GLN A 593 6.00 -2.10 31.33
N PRO A 594 6.05 -2.22 32.67
CA PRO A 594 5.25 -3.21 33.37
C PRO A 594 3.75 -2.91 33.19
N PRO A 595 2.85 -3.91 33.27
CA PRO A 595 1.44 -3.76 32.89
C PRO A 595 0.61 -2.70 33.62
N ASP A 596 1.10 -2.11 34.71
CA ASP A 596 0.34 -1.26 35.64
C ASP A 596 0.92 0.16 35.84
N ALA A 597 1.83 0.63 34.96
CA ALA A 597 2.49 1.94 35.08
C ALA A 597 1.81 3.09 34.32
N VAL A 598 2.08 4.34 34.75
CA VAL A 598 1.65 5.59 34.10
C VAL A 598 2.77 6.12 33.17
N PRO A 599 2.47 6.55 31.92
CA PRO A 599 3.50 6.65 30.88
C PRO A 599 4.22 8.01 30.78
N PRO A 600 5.52 7.98 30.48
CA PRO A 600 6.22 8.95 29.64
C PRO A 600 6.77 8.27 28.35
N GLY A 601 6.87 9.01 27.24
CA GLY A 601 7.15 8.43 25.91
C GLY A 601 8.55 8.71 25.32
N VAL A 602 8.62 8.62 23.97
CA VAL A 602 9.65 9.12 23.01
C VAL A 602 10.56 8.08 22.31
N LEU A 603 10.52 8.11 20.95
CA LEU A 603 11.50 7.74 19.89
C LEU A 603 11.63 6.31 19.27
N ALA A 604 12.13 6.32 18.02
CA ALA A 604 12.14 5.28 16.97
C ALA A 604 13.45 4.41 16.93
N ALA A 605 13.76 3.46 16.01
CA ALA A 605 13.35 3.26 14.60
C ALA A 605 13.67 1.85 13.97
N ALA A 606 13.14 1.63 12.75
CA ALA A 606 13.68 0.88 11.57
C ALA A 606 13.75 -0.69 11.42
N SER A 607 12.86 -1.20 10.54
CA SER A 607 13.03 -2.17 9.39
C SER A 607 13.59 -3.61 9.55
N PRO A 608 13.05 -4.59 8.78
CA PRO A 608 13.37 -4.76 7.35
C PRO A 608 12.23 -4.44 6.35
N ALA A 609 12.04 -5.22 5.27
CA ALA A 609 11.43 -4.81 3.99
C ALA A 609 10.07 -5.44 3.68
N SER A 610 9.35 -4.81 2.73
CA SER A 610 8.13 -5.31 2.08
C SER A 610 8.40 -5.64 0.60
N ASP A 611 8.01 -6.84 0.17
CA ASP A 611 7.78 -7.15 -1.24
C ASP A 611 6.41 -6.59 -1.70
N ILE A 612 6.03 -6.77 -2.97
CA ILE A 612 4.70 -6.42 -3.50
C ILE A 612 4.25 -7.56 -4.43
N PHE A 613 3.00 -8.01 -4.29
CA PHE A 613 2.42 -9.08 -5.12
C PHE A 613 1.29 -8.55 -6.03
N PHE A 614 1.22 -9.10 -7.24
CA PHE A 614 0.14 -8.84 -8.20
C PHE A 614 -0.68 -10.10 -8.45
N GLU A 615 -1.97 -10.07 -8.13
CA GLU A 615 -2.89 -11.18 -8.36
C GLU A 615 -3.76 -10.96 -9.59
N ALA A 616 -4.31 -12.02 -10.19
CA ALA A 616 -5.40 -11.86 -11.17
C ALA A 616 -6.63 -11.22 -10.49
N ALA A 617 -7.18 -10.17 -11.11
CA ALA A 617 -8.41 -9.55 -10.64
C ALA A 617 -9.59 -10.50 -10.87
N PRO A 618 -10.52 -10.66 -9.91
CA PRO A 618 -11.69 -11.50 -10.08
C PRO A 618 -12.50 -11.09 -11.33
N PRO A 619 -12.62 -11.95 -12.36
CA PRO A 619 -13.29 -11.60 -13.62
C PRO A 619 -14.82 -11.50 -13.49
N ALA A 620 -15.39 -11.76 -12.31
CA ALA A 620 -16.80 -11.58 -12.02
C ALA A 620 -17.03 -11.06 -10.59
N ILE A 621 -18.01 -10.19 -10.41
CA ILE A 621 -18.58 -9.87 -9.10
C ILE A 621 -19.21 -11.16 -8.52
N PRO A 622 -19.20 -11.39 -7.19
CA PRO A 622 -20.01 -12.45 -6.58
C PRO A 622 -21.47 -12.39 -7.06
N THR A 623 -22.06 -13.55 -7.35
CA THR A 623 -23.45 -13.61 -7.90
C THR A 623 -24.50 -13.10 -6.92
N ARG A 624 -24.13 -13.01 -5.63
CA ARG A 624 -24.92 -12.47 -4.53
C ARG A 624 -23.98 -11.66 -3.62
N LEU A 625 -24.41 -10.46 -3.27
CA LEU A 625 -23.79 -9.66 -2.21
C LEU A 625 -24.64 -9.77 -0.92
N PHE A 626 -23.97 -9.78 0.22
CA PHE A 626 -24.57 -9.88 1.55
C PHE A 626 -24.52 -8.54 2.28
N SER A 627 -25.69 -7.89 2.39
CA SER A 627 -25.86 -6.77 3.32
C SER A 627 -25.58 -7.22 4.74
N SER A 628 -25.04 -6.30 5.53
CA SER A 628 -24.88 -6.47 6.96
C SER A 628 -26.23 -6.69 7.63
N ILE A 629 -26.26 -7.52 8.67
CA ILE A 629 -27.41 -7.63 9.55
C ILE A 629 -27.12 -6.91 10.87
N THR A 630 -28.15 -6.36 11.48
CA THR A 630 -28.10 -5.87 12.87
C THR A 630 -29.15 -6.64 13.67
N VAL A 631 -28.70 -7.38 14.68
CA VAL A 631 -29.53 -8.16 15.59
C VAL A 631 -29.58 -7.46 16.93
N THR A 632 -30.78 -7.26 17.49
CA THR A 632 -30.97 -6.98 18.91
C THR A 632 -31.50 -8.26 19.55
N PRO A 633 -30.76 -8.92 20.45
CA PRO A 633 -31.24 -10.13 21.10
C PRO A 633 -32.52 -9.88 21.92
N GLU A 634 -33.49 -10.79 21.85
CA GLU A 634 -34.73 -10.73 22.66
C GLU A 634 -34.46 -10.99 24.16
N SER A 635 -33.38 -11.72 24.44
CA SER A 635 -32.82 -11.99 25.77
C SER A 635 -31.28 -11.91 25.69
N PRO A 636 -30.57 -11.68 26.81
CA PRO A 636 -29.12 -11.64 26.80
C PRO A 636 -28.51 -12.96 26.31
N ILE A 637 -27.52 -12.88 25.41
CA ILE A 637 -26.84 -14.05 24.82
C ILE A 637 -25.41 -14.21 25.34
N SER A 638 -24.85 -15.40 25.14
CA SER A 638 -23.45 -15.74 25.44
C SER A 638 -22.52 -15.24 24.33
N VAL A 639 -21.57 -14.38 24.70
CA VAL A 639 -20.47 -13.93 23.83
C VAL A 639 -19.14 -14.05 24.58
N THR A 640 -18.25 -14.92 24.10
CA THR A 640 -16.96 -15.21 24.75
C THR A 640 -15.81 -14.61 23.95
N PRO A 641 -14.91 -13.81 24.55
CA PRO A 641 -13.66 -13.41 23.91
C PRO A 641 -12.67 -14.59 23.86
N VAL A 642 -12.03 -14.78 22.71
CA VAL A 642 -11.15 -15.93 22.45
C VAL A 642 -9.80 -15.44 21.91
N ILE A 643 -8.75 -15.58 22.72
CA ILE A 643 -7.45 -14.93 22.53
C ILE A 643 -6.33 -15.99 22.41
N THR A 644 -5.39 -15.78 21.50
CA THR A 644 -4.10 -16.51 21.49
C THR A 644 -3.04 -15.65 22.22
N PRO A 645 -2.18 -16.22 23.09
CA PRO A 645 -1.95 -17.64 23.41
C PRO A 645 -2.73 -18.15 24.64
N GLU A 646 -3.94 -17.65 24.88
CA GLU A 646 -4.63 -17.80 26.17
C GLU A 646 -5.63 -18.97 26.17
N ASN A 647 -6.78 -18.81 25.51
CA ASN A 647 -7.90 -19.75 25.55
C ASN A 647 -8.33 -20.32 24.19
N PHE A 648 -7.70 -19.92 23.07
CA PHE A 648 -8.18 -20.31 21.73
C PHE A 648 -8.32 -21.82 21.51
N HIS A 649 -7.22 -22.57 21.65
CA HIS A 649 -7.22 -24.02 21.40
C HIS A 649 -8.25 -24.80 22.25
N PRO A 650 -8.34 -24.64 23.58
CA PRO A 650 -9.36 -25.34 24.37
C PRO A 650 -10.79 -24.87 24.09
N THR A 651 -11.03 -23.57 23.84
CA THR A 651 -12.37 -23.07 23.48
C THR A 651 -12.84 -23.62 22.13
N LEU A 652 -11.96 -23.66 21.12
CA LEU A 652 -12.29 -24.23 19.83
C LEU A 652 -12.49 -25.76 19.89
N SER A 653 -11.66 -26.47 20.65
CA SER A 653 -11.82 -27.92 20.82
C SER A 653 -13.19 -28.28 21.42
N LEU A 654 -13.64 -27.53 22.44
CA LEU A 654 -14.98 -27.68 23.02
C LEU A 654 -16.11 -27.30 22.05
N LEU A 655 -15.90 -26.31 21.19
CA LEU A 655 -16.87 -25.91 20.16
C LEU A 655 -17.06 -27.04 19.12
N LEU A 656 -15.97 -27.59 18.59
CA LEU A 656 -15.98 -28.66 17.58
C LEU A 656 -16.60 -29.94 18.13
N ARG A 657 -16.20 -30.40 19.34
CA ARG A 657 -16.83 -31.53 20.06
C ARG A 657 -18.34 -31.33 20.30
N SER A 658 -18.84 -30.10 20.29
CA SER A 658 -20.26 -29.81 20.54
C SER A 658 -21.17 -29.95 19.31
N ALA A 659 -20.60 -30.13 18.12
CA ALA A 659 -21.33 -30.22 16.86
C ALA A 659 -22.16 -31.50 16.75
N ARG A 660 -23.37 -31.39 16.18
CA ARG A 660 -24.31 -32.51 16.02
C ARG A 660 -24.96 -32.59 14.64
N ARG A 661 -24.93 -31.51 13.86
CA ARG A 661 -25.63 -31.36 12.58
C ARG A 661 -24.71 -30.82 11.48
N SER A 662 -23.92 -29.79 11.79
CA SER A 662 -22.97 -29.23 10.82
C SER A 662 -21.76 -28.54 11.44
N VAL A 663 -20.62 -28.64 10.75
CA VAL A 663 -19.42 -27.84 10.98
C VAL A 663 -19.04 -27.20 9.65
N ARG A 664 -19.12 -25.87 9.58
CA ARG A 664 -18.66 -25.07 8.43
C ARG A 664 -17.42 -24.29 8.84
N ILE A 665 -16.31 -24.45 8.12
CA ILE A 665 -15.04 -23.77 8.41
C ILE A 665 -14.58 -23.03 7.16
N GLU A 666 -14.32 -21.74 7.27
CA GLU A 666 -13.64 -20.98 6.22
C GLU A 666 -12.34 -20.40 6.77
N GLN A 667 -11.23 -20.77 6.15
CA GLN A 667 -9.88 -20.47 6.64
C GLN A 667 -8.99 -20.03 5.47
N GLN A 668 -8.05 -19.12 5.73
CA GLN A 668 -7.03 -18.76 4.75
C GLN A 668 -6.19 -19.98 4.35
N TYR A 669 -5.71 -20.71 5.36
CA TYR A 669 -5.01 -21.98 5.19
C TYR A 669 -5.17 -22.87 6.42
N LEU A 670 -4.83 -24.14 6.26
CA LEU A 670 -4.73 -25.13 7.33
C LEU A 670 -3.42 -25.90 7.17
N ARG A 671 -2.57 -25.89 8.21
CA ARG A 671 -1.24 -26.51 8.18
C ARG A 671 -1.29 -27.98 8.64
N GLY A 672 -1.51 -28.90 7.69
CA GLY A 672 -1.35 -30.33 7.95
C GLY A 672 0.08 -30.70 8.38
N GLY A 673 0.26 -31.78 9.15
CA GLY A 673 1.55 -32.14 9.74
C GLY A 673 1.93 -31.34 10.99
N GLN A 674 1.07 -30.45 11.47
CA GLN A 674 1.29 -29.68 12.71
C GLN A 674 0.39 -30.21 13.83
N PRO A 675 0.93 -30.70 14.97
CA PRO A 675 0.13 -31.39 16.00
C PRO A 675 -1.04 -30.57 16.58
N ALA A 676 -0.90 -29.24 16.67
CA ALA A 676 -1.98 -28.36 17.16
C ALA A 676 -3.18 -28.31 16.21
N VAL A 677 -2.93 -28.43 14.90
CA VAL A 677 -3.93 -28.44 13.82
C VAL A 677 -4.55 -29.83 13.69
N GLU A 678 -3.73 -30.88 13.72
CA GLU A 678 -4.20 -32.27 13.69
C GLU A 678 -5.07 -32.61 14.90
N ALA A 679 -4.78 -32.04 16.08
CA ALA A 679 -5.67 -32.13 17.23
C ALA A 679 -7.07 -31.59 16.94
N LEU A 680 -7.20 -30.45 16.24
CA LEU A 680 -8.51 -29.88 15.88
C LEU A 680 -9.24 -30.70 14.80
N LEU A 681 -8.51 -31.33 13.89
CA LEU A 681 -9.08 -32.29 12.94
C LEU A 681 -9.55 -33.57 13.64
N GLN A 682 -8.84 -34.02 14.68
CA GLN A 682 -9.29 -35.12 15.53
C GLN A 682 -10.60 -34.77 16.26
N GLU A 683 -10.78 -33.54 16.75
CA GLU A 683 -12.06 -33.12 17.35
C GLU A 683 -13.24 -33.19 16.36
N ILE A 684 -12.99 -32.94 15.08
CA ILE A 684 -13.98 -33.08 14.01
C ILE A 684 -14.25 -34.56 13.71
N ALA A 685 -13.21 -35.40 13.67
CA ALA A 685 -13.36 -36.84 13.46
C ALA A 685 -14.10 -37.53 14.61
N ASP A 686 -13.80 -37.16 15.86
CA ASP A 686 -14.50 -37.62 17.06
C ASP A 686 -15.99 -37.20 17.01
N ALA A 687 -16.29 -35.95 16.65
CA ALA A 687 -17.66 -35.49 16.49
C ALA A 687 -18.43 -36.22 15.36
N ARG A 688 -17.76 -36.57 14.25
CA ARG A 688 -18.33 -37.41 13.16
C ARG A 688 -18.55 -38.86 13.59
N ALA A 689 -17.72 -39.40 14.48
CA ALA A 689 -17.89 -40.74 15.02
C ALA A 689 -19.12 -40.82 15.96
N ASP A 690 -19.32 -39.79 16.78
CA ASP A 690 -20.51 -39.65 17.64
C ASP A 690 -21.79 -39.30 16.85
N HIS A 691 -21.67 -38.53 15.76
CA HIS A 691 -22.77 -38.11 14.89
C HIS A 691 -22.47 -38.43 13.41
N PRO A 692 -22.77 -39.66 12.93
CA PRO A 692 -22.43 -40.09 11.56
C PRO A 692 -23.06 -39.26 10.43
N ASP A 693 -24.15 -38.55 10.71
CA ASP A 693 -24.84 -37.65 9.76
C ASP A 693 -24.31 -36.19 9.81
N LEU A 694 -23.21 -35.92 10.51
CA LEU A 694 -22.61 -34.59 10.68
C LEU A 694 -22.05 -34.02 9.36
N ASP A 695 -22.66 -32.95 8.85
CA ASP A 695 -22.21 -32.23 7.64
C ASP A 695 -20.97 -31.38 7.93
N VAL A 696 -19.78 -31.89 7.61
CA VAL A 696 -18.51 -31.16 7.73
C VAL A 696 -18.08 -30.61 6.38
N ARG A 697 -18.01 -29.29 6.27
CA ARG A 697 -17.58 -28.58 5.05
C ARG A 697 -16.54 -27.50 5.36
N ILE A 698 -15.44 -27.50 4.60
CA ILE A 698 -14.28 -26.62 4.77
C ILE A 698 -13.98 -25.88 3.46
N ILE A 699 -13.94 -24.56 3.50
CA ILE A 699 -13.43 -23.72 2.41
C ILE A 699 -12.05 -23.22 2.80
N VAL A 700 -11.07 -23.41 1.91
CA VAL A 700 -9.71 -22.87 2.05
C VAL A 700 -9.29 -22.09 0.81
N SER A 701 -8.21 -21.30 0.93
CA SER A 701 -7.65 -20.60 -0.23
C SER A 701 -7.18 -21.56 -1.32
N LYS A 702 -7.37 -21.17 -2.59
CA LYS A 702 -6.84 -21.89 -3.77
C LYS A 702 -5.32 -21.69 -3.95
N LYS A 703 -4.63 -21.11 -2.96
CA LYS A 703 -3.23 -20.67 -3.03
C LYS A 703 -2.43 -21.22 -1.85
N TYR A 704 -1.28 -21.84 -2.14
CA TYR A 704 -0.31 -22.35 -1.17
C TYR A 704 1.09 -21.94 -1.62
N LEU A 705 1.98 -21.47 -0.73
CA LEU A 705 3.31 -20.98 -1.14
C LEU A 705 4.25 -22.08 -1.64
N ASN A 706 4.06 -23.33 -1.23
CA ASN A 706 4.79 -24.44 -1.81
C ASN A 706 4.02 -25.77 -1.90
N THR A 707 4.49 -26.63 -2.82
CA THR A 707 3.95 -27.97 -3.07
C THR A 707 3.97 -28.85 -1.81
N GLY A 708 4.94 -28.69 -0.90
CA GLY A 708 5.03 -29.45 0.34
C GLY A 708 3.93 -29.12 1.34
N GLN A 709 3.60 -27.84 1.52
CA GLN A 709 2.46 -27.39 2.34
C GLN A 709 1.14 -27.92 1.78
N LYS A 710 0.94 -27.83 0.46
CA LYS A 710 -0.23 -28.41 -0.24
C LYS A 710 -0.34 -29.92 0.00
N GLN A 711 0.77 -30.66 -0.16
CA GLN A 711 0.79 -32.11 0.07
C GLN A 711 0.47 -32.46 1.53
N LYS A 712 1.02 -31.72 2.51
CA LYS A 712 0.70 -31.90 3.93
C LYS A 712 -0.78 -31.61 4.24
N PHE A 713 -1.36 -30.56 3.66
CA PHE A 713 -2.79 -30.26 3.79
C PHE A 713 -3.67 -31.39 3.23
N VAL A 714 -3.44 -31.80 1.97
CA VAL A 714 -4.23 -32.89 1.35
C VAL A 714 -4.08 -34.18 2.13
N LYS A 715 -2.85 -34.54 2.54
CA LYS A 715 -2.62 -35.72 3.38
C LYS A 715 -3.39 -35.63 4.70
N ALA A 716 -3.44 -34.47 5.36
CA ALA A 716 -4.24 -34.30 6.57
C ALA A 716 -5.75 -34.44 6.29
N MET A 717 -6.26 -33.95 5.17
CA MET A 717 -7.67 -34.19 4.80
C MET A 717 -7.94 -35.69 4.58
N ASP A 718 -7.05 -36.39 3.89
CA ASP A 718 -7.14 -37.84 3.68
C ASP A 718 -7.03 -38.63 5.01
N ASP A 719 -6.09 -38.28 5.90
CA ASP A 719 -5.85 -38.93 7.19
C ASP A 719 -7.05 -38.83 8.16
N PHE A 720 -7.91 -37.83 7.98
CA PHE A 720 -9.10 -37.57 8.80
C PHE A 720 -10.43 -37.83 8.04
N ASP A 721 -10.39 -38.61 6.95
CA ASP A 721 -11.55 -38.99 6.11
C ASP A 721 -12.38 -37.80 5.59
N LEU A 722 -11.73 -36.69 5.23
CA LEU A 722 -12.35 -35.47 4.68
C LEU A 722 -12.12 -35.42 3.16
N ALA A 723 -13.08 -35.89 2.38
CA ALA A 723 -12.93 -35.97 0.92
C ALA A 723 -13.06 -34.61 0.21
N PHE A 724 -12.29 -34.40 -0.85
CA PHE A 724 -12.47 -33.26 -1.77
C PHE A 724 -13.88 -33.23 -2.38
N ASP A 725 -14.37 -32.04 -2.74
CA ASP A 725 -15.73 -31.73 -3.22
C ASP A 725 -16.89 -32.03 -2.27
N THR A 726 -16.69 -32.92 -1.29
CA THR A 726 -17.67 -33.33 -0.27
C THR A 726 -17.45 -32.58 1.03
N ASN A 727 -16.24 -32.68 1.59
CA ASN A 727 -15.88 -32.11 2.89
C ASN A 727 -14.96 -30.90 2.78
N TYR A 728 -14.20 -30.74 1.70
CA TYR A 728 -13.46 -29.50 1.48
C TYR A 728 -13.42 -29.05 0.02
N ARG A 729 -13.34 -27.73 -0.17
CA ARG A 729 -13.24 -27.04 -1.47
C ARG A 729 -12.31 -25.83 -1.37
N TYR A 730 -11.93 -25.32 -2.55
CA TYR A 730 -11.14 -24.09 -2.68
C TYR A 730 -12.05 -22.93 -3.03
N LEU A 731 -11.90 -21.79 -2.34
CA LEU A 731 -12.69 -20.59 -2.62
C LEU A 731 -12.49 -20.14 -4.07
N SER A 732 -13.57 -19.66 -4.68
CA SER A 732 -13.59 -19.21 -6.07
C SER A 732 -12.81 -17.92 -6.29
N THR A 733 -11.57 -18.04 -6.77
CA THR A 733 -10.75 -16.90 -7.26
C THR A 733 -11.33 -16.21 -8.50
N ARG A 734 -12.47 -16.72 -9.03
CA ARG A 734 -13.28 -16.06 -10.04
C ARG A 734 -14.06 -14.86 -9.49
N HIS A 735 -14.42 -14.91 -8.20
CA HIS A 735 -15.33 -13.97 -7.53
C HIS A 735 -14.67 -13.20 -6.37
N PHE A 736 -13.61 -13.75 -5.78
CA PHE A 736 -12.85 -13.14 -4.68
C PHE A 736 -11.36 -13.11 -5.04
N VAL A 737 -10.62 -12.14 -4.49
CA VAL A 737 -9.17 -12.03 -4.67
C VAL A 737 -8.49 -13.22 -3.98
N HIS A 738 -8.72 -13.34 -2.67
CA HIS A 738 -8.21 -14.39 -1.81
C HIS A 738 -9.27 -14.86 -0.80
N CYS A 739 -9.15 -16.10 -0.30
CA CYS A 739 -9.84 -16.53 0.91
C CYS A 739 -9.01 -16.08 2.11
N HIS A 740 -9.33 -14.96 2.74
CA HIS A 740 -8.58 -14.47 3.91
C HIS A 740 -9.38 -14.65 5.22
N ASN A 741 -10.51 -15.35 5.16
CA ASN A 741 -11.40 -15.51 6.30
C ASN A 741 -10.85 -16.46 7.40
N LYS A 742 -11.44 -16.35 8.60
CA LYS A 742 -11.20 -17.23 9.76
C LYS A 742 -12.53 -17.44 10.51
N LEU A 743 -13.47 -18.10 9.84
CA LEU A 743 -14.84 -18.38 10.30
C LEU A 743 -14.99 -19.85 10.68
N ILE A 744 -15.71 -20.11 11.77
CA ILE A 744 -16.21 -21.45 12.13
C ILE A 744 -17.66 -21.33 12.59
N VAL A 745 -18.58 -22.03 11.92
CA VAL A 745 -20.00 -22.09 12.30
C VAL A 745 -20.36 -23.53 12.66
N VAL A 746 -20.98 -23.71 13.83
CA VAL A 746 -21.44 -25.01 14.32
C VAL A 746 -22.96 -25.01 14.47
N ASP A 747 -23.59 -26.02 13.86
CA ASP A 747 -25.02 -26.34 13.90
C ASP A 747 -25.98 -25.20 13.51
N ASP A 748 -25.50 -24.14 12.84
CA ASP A 748 -26.24 -22.88 12.60
C ASP A 748 -26.69 -22.18 13.91
N GLU A 749 -26.08 -22.54 15.04
CA GLU A 749 -26.38 -22.03 16.40
C GLU A 749 -25.24 -21.19 16.98
N LYS A 750 -23.98 -21.55 16.66
CA LYS A 750 -22.78 -20.93 17.21
C LYS A 750 -21.83 -20.49 16.10
N VAL A 751 -21.15 -19.36 16.29
CA VAL A 751 -20.10 -18.89 15.40
C VAL A 751 -18.86 -18.45 16.19
N LEU A 752 -17.68 -18.90 15.76
CA LEU A 752 -16.39 -18.32 16.12
C LEU A 752 -15.86 -17.55 14.90
N LEU A 753 -15.46 -16.29 15.11
CA LEU A 753 -14.89 -15.43 14.06
C LEU A 753 -13.84 -14.50 14.65
N GLY A 754 -12.71 -14.35 13.95
CA GLY A 754 -11.62 -13.45 14.33
C GLY A 754 -10.40 -13.60 13.44
N SER A 755 -9.20 -13.58 14.01
CA SER A 755 -7.94 -13.53 13.24
C SER A 755 -7.18 -14.86 13.12
N GLN A 756 -7.48 -15.86 13.95
CA GLN A 756 -6.70 -17.11 14.06
C GLN A 756 -6.72 -18.00 12.81
N ASN A 757 -5.58 -18.05 12.13
CA ASN A 757 -5.26 -19.07 11.14
C ASN A 757 -4.96 -20.43 11.78
N TRP A 758 -5.25 -21.53 11.07
CA TRP A 758 -4.93 -22.89 11.52
C TRP A 758 -3.46 -23.27 11.25
N SER A 759 -2.56 -22.68 12.05
CA SER A 759 -1.13 -23.05 12.20
C SER A 759 -0.73 -23.12 13.67
N THR A 760 0.37 -23.80 14.00
CA THR A 760 1.00 -23.77 15.33
C THR A 760 1.12 -22.33 15.87
N THR A 761 1.53 -21.37 15.03
CA THR A 761 1.69 -19.97 15.42
C THR A 761 0.36 -19.27 15.74
N GLY A 762 -0.63 -19.32 14.84
CA GLY A 762 -1.95 -18.70 15.06
C GLY A 762 -2.76 -19.36 16.18
N LEU A 763 -2.56 -20.66 16.41
CA LEU A 763 -3.23 -21.42 17.47
C LEU A 763 -2.59 -21.23 18.84
N LEU A 764 -1.27 -21.03 18.94
CA LEU A 764 -0.52 -21.13 20.21
C LEU A 764 0.40 -19.97 20.60
N SER A 765 0.82 -19.07 19.70
CA SER A 765 1.90 -18.10 20.02
C SER A 765 1.78 -16.67 19.47
N ASN A 766 1.07 -16.44 18.37
CA ASN A 766 0.72 -15.07 17.94
C ASN A 766 -0.20 -14.41 18.99
N ARG A 767 -0.24 -13.06 19.02
CA ARG A 767 -1.43 -12.38 19.53
C ARG A 767 -2.50 -12.43 18.46
N GLU A 768 -3.68 -12.92 18.84
CA GLU A 768 -4.82 -13.12 17.96
C GLU A 768 -6.11 -12.89 18.75
N ALA A 769 -7.21 -12.50 18.10
CA ALA A 769 -8.49 -12.27 18.76
C ALA A 769 -9.69 -12.76 17.94
N SER A 770 -10.61 -13.43 18.62
CA SER A 770 -11.87 -13.97 18.11
C SER A 770 -13.03 -13.72 19.09
N LEU A 771 -14.25 -13.81 18.58
CA LEU A 771 -15.49 -13.91 19.37
C LEU A 771 -16.19 -15.23 19.09
N LEU A 772 -16.52 -15.98 20.14
CA LEU A 772 -17.50 -17.05 20.09
C LEU A 772 -18.86 -16.48 20.49
N VAL A 773 -19.84 -16.52 19.58
CA VAL A 773 -21.20 -16.02 19.76
C VAL A 773 -22.18 -17.20 19.65
N GLU A 774 -22.98 -17.41 20.68
CA GLU A 774 -24.04 -18.44 20.71
C GLU A 774 -25.40 -17.78 20.40
N HIS A 775 -25.70 -17.63 19.11
CA HIS A 775 -26.96 -17.05 18.64
C HIS A 775 -27.29 -17.49 17.21
N SER A 776 -28.38 -18.26 17.06
CA SER A 776 -28.76 -18.87 15.79
C SER A 776 -29.02 -17.87 14.67
N GLY A 777 -29.56 -16.69 14.94
CA GLY A 777 -29.76 -15.66 13.92
C GLY A 777 -28.45 -15.10 13.31
N ILE A 778 -27.35 -15.13 14.06
CA ILE A 778 -26.03 -14.67 13.59
C ILE A 778 -25.28 -15.83 12.94
N ALA A 779 -25.27 -17.01 13.56
CA ALA A 779 -24.70 -18.22 12.97
C ALA A 779 -25.39 -18.56 11.63
N SER A 780 -26.72 -18.45 11.53
CA SER A 780 -27.48 -18.62 10.28
C SER A 780 -27.18 -17.57 9.19
N TYR A 781 -26.67 -16.39 9.54
CA TYR A 781 -26.23 -15.41 8.56
C TYR A 781 -24.92 -15.86 7.91
N PHE A 782 -23.93 -16.19 8.74
CA PHE A 782 -22.64 -16.69 8.26
C PHE A 782 -22.75 -18.06 7.59
N ALA A 783 -23.65 -18.94 8.04
CA ALA A 783 -23.93 -20.22 7.37
C ALA A 783 -24.47 -20.03 5.94
N LYS A 784 -25.41 -19.10 5.74
CA LYS A 784 -25.94 -18.77 4.40
C LYS A 784 -24.92 -18.11 3.48
N LEU A 785 -23.94 -17.41 4.07
CA LEU A 785 -22.84 -16.80 3.34
C LEU A 785 -21.84 -17.88 2.90
N PHE A 786 -21.40 -18.72 3.84
CA PHE A 786 -20.60 -19.91 3.57
C PHE A 786 -21.24 -20.83 2.54
N ASP A 787 -22.54 -21.10 2.63
CA ASP A 787 -23.24 -21.99 1.69
C ASP A 787 -23.24 -21.39 0.26
N ALA A 788 -23.32 -20.05 0.12
CA ALA A 788 -23.18 -19.39 -1.19
C ALA A 788 -21.73 -19.44 -1.71
N ASP A 789 -20.73 -19.27 -0.85
CA ASP A 789 -19.32 -19.39 -1.25
C ASP A 789 -18.94 -20.85 -1.58
N TRP A 790 -19.58 -21.83 -0.94
CA TRP A 790 -19.49 -23.26 -1.26
C TRP A 790 -20.10 -23.60 -2.62
N GLU A 791 -21.21 -22.95 -2.98
CA GLU A 791 -21.85 -23.05 -4.31
C GLU A 791 -20.99 -22.39 -5.41
N LEU A 792 -20.30 -21.28 -5.10
CA LEU A 792 -19.36 -20.62 -6.02
C LEU A 792 -18.02 -21.36 -6.18
N SER A 793 -17.64 -22.17 -5.18
CA SER A 793 -16.42 -22.97 -5.18
C SER A 793 -16.52 -24.10 -6.22
N GLU A 794 -15.58 -24.12 -7.16
CA GLU A 794 -15.61 -24.91 -8.39
C GLU A 794 -15.57 -26.43 -8.13
N PRO A 795 -16.67 -27.19 -8.39
CA PRO A 795 -16.68 -28.64 -8.20
C PRO A 795 -15.80 -29.35 -9.24
N GLY A 796 -15.01 -30.31 -8.82
CA GLY A 796 -14.07 -31.02 -9.70
C GLY A 796 -12.92 -30.16 -10.20
N ALA A 797 -12.65 -29.02 -9.56
CA ALA A 797 -11.46 -28.23 -9.84
C ALA A 797 -10.18 -29.05 -9.62
N ALA A 798 -9.19 -28.85 -10.49
CA ALA A 798 -7.87 -29.43 -10.26
C ALA A 798 -7.31 -28.94 -8.91
N PRO A 799 -6.67 -29.82 -8.12
CA PRO A 799 -6.10 -29.42 -6.84
C PRO A 799 -5.05 -28.32 -7.07
N PRO A 800 -5.07 -27.23 -6.27
CA PRO A 800 -4.63 -25.89 -6.63
C PRO A 800 -3.28 -25.86 -7.31
N ASP A 801 -3.16 -25.08 -8.38
CA ASP A 801 -1.89 -24.94 -9.10
C ASP A 801 -0.76 -24.62 -8.13
N PHE A 802 0.42 -25.20 -8.38
CA PHE A 802 1.61 -24.77 -7.65
C PHE A 802 1.82 -23.29 -7.98
N ILE A 803 1.72 -22.49 -6.94
CA ILE A 803 2.17 -21.11 -6.96
C ILE A 803 3.68 -21.19 -6.77
N ASP A 804 4.42 -21.18 -7.88
CA ASP A 804 5.80 -20.72 -7.84
C ASP A 804 5.74 -19.27 -7.32
N PRO A 805 6.54 -18.85 -6.32
CA PRO A 805 6.65 -17.45 -5.96
C PRO A 805 6.88 -16.52 -7.17
N ALA A 806 7.51 -17.01 -8.25
CA ALA A 806 7.61 -16.32 -9.53
C ALA A 806 6.30 -16.28 -10.35
N GLU A 807 5.48 -17.35 -10.35
CA GLU A 807 4.25 -17.46 -11.17
C GLU A 807 2.97 -17.00 -10.44
N ALA A 808 2.99 -16.96 -9.11
CA ALA A 808 1.88 -16.50 -8.27
C ALA A 808 1.56 -15.01 -8.40
N GLY A 809 2.61 -14.24 -8.68
CA GLY A 809 2.60 -12.82 -8.40
C GLY A 809 3.88 -12.04 -8.72
N ILE A 810 4.90 -12.64 -9.38
CA ILE A 810 5.78 -11.86 -10.26
C ILE A 810 5.19 -11.83 -11.67
N ARG A 811 3.91 -11.42 -11.73
CA ARG A 811 3.42 -10.71 -12.90
C ARG A 811 4.12 -9.36 -12.89
N SER A 812 4.92 -9.13 -13.92
CA SER A 812 5.76 -7.96 -14.06
C SER A 812 4.92 -6.68 -14.15
N ALA A 813 5.56 -5.52 -14.01
CA ALA A 813 4.89 -4.25 -14.32
C ALA A 813 4.31 -4.19 -15.76
N SER A 814 4.76 -5.07 -16.67
CA SER A 814 4.21 -5.20 -18.03
C SER A 814 2.91 -6.03 -18.10
N ASP A 815 2.63 -6.85 -17.10
CA ASP A 815 1.37 -7.60 -16.96
C ASP A 815 0.29 -6.75 -16.30
N PHE A 816 0.68 -5.91 -15.32
CA PHE A 816 -0.20 -4.86 -14.80
C PHE A 816 -0.66 -3.90 -15.92
N ALA A 817 0.24 -3.57 -16.85
CA ALA A 817 -0.08 -2.76 -18.03
C ALA A 817 -1.02 -3.45 -19.05
N GLN A 818 -1.25 -4.77 -18.94
CA GLN A 818 -2.22 -5.51 -19.77
C GLN A 818 -3.62 -5.58 -19.12
N GLY A 819 -3.75 -5.18 -17.85
CA GLY A 819 -5.00 -5.19 -17.09
C GLY A 819 -5.41 -6.57 -16.56
N GLY A 820 -6.48 -6.60 -15.76
CA GLY A 820 -7.00 -7.84 -15.16
C GLY A 820 -6.19 -8.35 -13.97
N VAL A 821 -5.53 -7.46 -13.22
CA VAL A 821 -4.82 -7.77 -11.97
C VAL A 821 -5.20 -6.81 -10.84
N VAL A 822 -5.10 -7.27 -9.59
CA VAL A 822 -5.16 -6.45 -8.36
C VAL A 822 -3.81 -6.48 -7.65
N ILE A 823 -3.52 -5.44 -6.87
CA ILE A 823 -2.34 -5.40 -5.98
C ILE A 823 -2.72 -6.03 -4.64
N SER A 824 -1.81 -6.82 -4.07
CA SER A 824 -1.99 -7.43 -2.76
C SER A 824 -0.84 -7.14 -1.82
N SER A 825 -1.18 -6.97 -0.54
CA SER A 825 -0.19 -6.82 0.52
C SER A 825 0.54 -8.15 0.73
N VAL A 826 1.85 -8.08 1.01
CA VAL A 826 2.60 -9.25 1.49
C VAL A 826 2.00 -9.79 2.78
N ALA A 827 1.42 -8.93 3.64
CA ALA A 827 0.78 -9.34 4.88
C ALA A 827 -0.46 -10.24 4.65
N ASP A 828 -1.16 -10.11 3.52
CA ASP A 828 -2.26 -11.00 3.14
C ASP A 828 -1.74 -12.43 2.75
N TYR A 829 -0.43 -12.61 2.61
CA TYR A 829 0.24 -13.85 2.14
C TYR A 829 1.35 -14.38 3.06
N ARG A 830 1.82 -13.60 4.03
CA ARG A 830 3.10 -13.82 4.73
C ARG A 830 3.19 -15.15 5.49
N ASP A 831 2.05 -15.71 5.87
CA ASP A 831 1.94 -16.96 6.62
C ASP A 831 1.44 -18.17 5.78
N ILE A 832 1.35 -18.08 4.45
CA ILE A 832 0.75 -19.11 3.54
C ILE A 832 1.69 -20.27 3.14
#